data_AF-A0A945EH95-F1
#
_entry.id   AF-A0A945EH95-F1
#
_cell.length_a   1.000
_cell.length_b   1.000
_cell.length_c   1.000
_cell.angle_alpha   90.00
_cell.angle_beta   90.00
_cell.angle_gamma   90.00
#
_symmetry.space_group_name_H-M   'P 1'
#
loop_
_entity.id
_entity.type
_entity.pdbx_description
1 polymer ?
#
loop_
_entity_poly.entity_id
_entity_poly.type
_entity_poly.pdbx_seq_one_letter_code
_entity_poly.pdbx_strand_id
1 'polypeptide(L)'
;MTKNPIFLGKNSAYNPSLEVSGAQVIIENEVYYKISNSNKMRPFFISLVSNSDHWMFISSNGGLSAGRKNAENAFFPYYTDDKITESSDITGSKTILHVHKDDKTFLWEPFSNKYEGVYAIKRNLYKNNYGNKLIFEEVNEDLGITFQYQWNTSTKFGFVKKSTVQNNTTAAVEVTILDGIQNILPYGIASDFQNSTSNLIDAYKKCELEKDTGLGIFALSAVIVDKAEPSEALKANTVWSTGVKNPTYLISSLQLNAFRKGEEVHQEEDIKAEKGAYFTVQDLTLAPNNPISWMLVANVNQNLISIQETKEIITNTPDVTALLQEDIEIGTAKLVQLVAGSDGLQLGENQPRNTRHFANTLFNIMRGGIFDDNYQIEKEDFIKYISKANKKVTKKKEEVLKNLPEIFNVDFIKSIADADFDANFKRLCYEYLPLKFSRRHGDPSRPWNKFSINTRSEIDGSKILDYEGNWRDIFQNWEALAHSYPEFIEGMIYKFLNATTFEGYNPYRVTKDGFDWETIEENDPWSYIGYWGDHQIIYLLKFLEFIEKYYPNKLAKNFTEDVFVYANVPYVIKSYEDTLKDPKDTIDFDAKLDQKIQEEKERLGADGALLRDENFFIHKVNLIEKLLATVLAKVSNFIPEGGIWLNTQRPEWNDANNALVGNGVSMVTLYYLRRFINFFEDIVEKSSEETYAVSKELTNFFQSVALALNSNVSILSGKISDADRKTLLDILGKAGSTYRTTIYETGFTSDKEAIAKGDLTSFFNVLKKYLDHTIAANKRTDNLYHAYNLMTVESDTEVSISYLSEMLEGQVAVLSSGYLSAKEALSVLDGLKASALFRDDQYSYILYPNKDLPRFTSKNIIPAASVEKSELLGQLLADGNTQIIEKDITGAYHFNANFNNGIRLKETLDTLSDKYQSLLAKDEKLILAIYEEMFDHKSFTGRSGTFFGYEGLGSIYWHMVSKLLIAAQENCLLAINENESEVVIGRLLEHYYEINEGIGVHKSPELYGAFPTDPYSHTPAGKGAQQPGMTGQVKEDILSRFGEIGVFVKDGQLQFNPKLLRKEEFLTASKDFTYVDLDSSKKTLHLEANTFCFTYCQIPVIYKISEKKGVEVFFEDASTKEFEDLVLDAAVSQKIFERTGEVKKIIVYIHK
;
A
#
# COMPACT_ATOMS: atom_id res chain seq x y z
N MET A 1 -31.71 23.83 15.33
CA MET A 1 -33.13 23.68 15.73
C MET A 1 -33.17 22.95 17.07
N THR A 2 -33.58 23.62 18.14
CA THR A 2 -33.79 23.01 19.45
C THR A 2 -35.09 22.18 19.42
N LYS A 3 -34.96 20.88 19.13
CA LYS A 3 -36.04 19.92 19.36
C LYS A 3 -36.29 19.79 20.86
N ASN A 4 -37.53 19.54 21.26
CA ASN A 4 -37.90 19.19 22.63
C ASN A 4 -36.94 18.10 23.17
N PRO A 5 -36.49 18.19 24.44
CA PRO A 5 -35.59 17.20 25.02
C PRO A 5 -36.28 15.82 25.05
N ILE A 6 -35.59 14.80 24.56
CA ILE A 6 -36.04 13.41 24.58
C ILE A 6 -35.32 12.70 25.72
N PHE A 7 -36.04 11.94 26.54
CA PHE A 7 -35.49 11.19 27.67
C PHE A 7 -35.66 9.69 27.47
N LEU A 8 -34.66 8.92 27.88
CA LEU A 8 -34.68 7.46 27.99
C LEU A 8 -34.64 7.13 29.48
N GLY A 9 -35.80 6.78 30.05
CA GLY A 9 -35.92 6.67 31.51
C GLY A 9 -35.64 8.01 32.20
N LYS A 10 -34.58 8.10 33.00
CA LYS A 10 -34.17 9.32 33.72
C LYS A 10 -33.10 10.14 32.98
N ASN A 11 -32.47 9.56 31.96
CA ASN A 11 -31.34 10.17 31.26
C ASN A 11 -31.78 10.86 29.98
N SER A 12 -31.11 11.96 29.62
CA SER A 12 -31.37 12.65 28.35
C SER A 12 -30.81 11.82 27.20
N ALA A 13 -31.63 11.57 26.18
CA ALA A 13 -31.22 10.86 24.96
C ALA A 13 -30.14 11.64 24.17
N TYR A 14 -30.14 12.97 24.32
CA TYR A 14 -29.10 13.84 23.79
C TYR A 14 -28.39 14.56 24.93
N ASN A 15 -27.10 14.27 25.10
CA ASN A 15 -26.24 15.02 26.00
C ASN A 15 -25.27 15.88 25.18
N PRO A 16 -25.53 17.21 25.03
CA PRO A 16 -24.65 18.09 24.27
C PRO A 16 -23.28 18.28 24.91
N SER A 17 -23.06 17.88 26.18
CA SER A 17 -21.77 18.05 26.84
C SER A 17 -20.72 16.97 26.49
N LEU A 18 -21.04 16.03 25.61
CA LEU A 18 -20.15 14.93 25.19
C LEU A 18 -19.59 15.20 23.79
N GLU A 19 -18.63 16.12 23.70
CA GLU A 19 -17.92 16.42 22.45
C GLU A 19 -16.78 15.42 22.20
N VAL A 20 -16.52 15.12 20.93
CA VAL A 20 -15.38 14.28 20.52
C VAL A 20 -14.11 15.13 20.54
N SER A 21 -13.08 14.66 21.25
CA SER A 21 -11.78 15.33 21.29
C SER A 21 -10.63 14.33 21.32
N GLY A 22 -9.51 14.73 20.72
CA GLY A 22 -8.27 13.97 20.68
C GLY A 22 -7.20 14.61 21.56
N ALA A 23 -6.53 13.82 22.39
CA ALA A 23 -5.42 14.30 23.23
C ALA A 23 -4.42 13.19 23.53
N GLN A 24 -3.15 13.56 23.72
CA GLN A 24 -2.15 12.61 24.23
C GLN A 24 -2.24 12.50 25.76
N VAL A 25 -2.12 11.28 26.27
CA VAL A 25 -2.13 10.93 27.70
C VAL A 25 -1.03 9.91 27.99
N ILE A 26 -0.60 9.82 29.25
CA ILE A 26 0.36 8.82 29.69
C ILE A 26 -0.38 7.77 30.52
N ILE A 27 -0.25 6.50 30.14
CA ILE A 27 -0.79 5.34 30.85
C ILE A 27 0.38 4.37 31.05
N GLU A 28 0.66 3.99 32.30
CA GLU A 28 1.75 3.05 32.64
C GLU A 28 3.12 3.40 32.02
N ASN A 29 3.49 4.69 32.03
CA ASN A 29 4.71 5.25 31.41
C ASN A 29 4.79 5.18 29.88
N GLU A 30 3.68 4.90 29.20
CA GLU A 30 3.57 4.89 27.75
C GLU A 30 2.61 5.97 27.26
N VAL A 31 2.93 6.57 26.11
CA VAL A 31 2.10 7.62 25.52
C VAL A 31 1.00 7.01 24.65
N TYR A 32 -0.24 7.41 24.92
CA TYR A 32 -1.43 7.04 24.16
C TYR A 32 -2.09 8.27 23.57
N TYR A 33 -2.66 8.13 22.37
CA TYR A 33 -3.65 9.06 21.88
C TYR A 33 -5.04 8.62 22.35
N LYS A 34 -5.72 9.47 23.11
CA LYS A 34 -7.09 9.29 23.59
C LYS A 34 -8.07 9.98 22.65
N ILE A 35 -9.06 9.25 22.17
CA ILE A 35 -10.29 9.81 21.59
C ILE A 35 -11.37 9.74 22.67
N SER A 36 -11.78 10.90 23.15
CA SER A 36 -12.86 11.02 24.13
C SER A 36 -14.21 10.91 23.44
N ASN A 37 -15.17 10.22 24.07
CA ASN A 37 -16.53 10.04 23.55
C ASN A 37 -16.55 9.40 22.15
N SER A 38 -15.69 8.41 21.90
CA SER A 38 -15.51 7.76 20.60
C SER A 38 -16.80 7.18 20.02
N ASN A 39 -17.76 6.82 20.87
CA ASN A 39 -19.08 6.33 20.48
C ASN A 39 -19.99 7.39 19.82
N LYS A 40 -19.61 8.67 19.85
CA LYS A 40 -20.28 9.73 19.09
C LYS A 40 -19.79 9.82 17.65
N MET A 41 -18.68 9.17 17.33
CA MET A 41 -18.23 9.00 15.95
C MET A 41 -18.93 7.79 15.32
N ARG A 42 -19.12 7.82 14.00
CA ARG A 42 -19.36 6.58 13.25
C ARG A 42 -18.20 5.62 13.52
N PRO A 43 -18.47 4.32 13.80
CA PRO A 43 -17.38 3.38 14.01
C PRO A 43 -16.42 3.35 12.81
N PHE A 44 -15.13 3.46 13.10
CA PHE A 44 -14.03 3.37 12.14
C PHE A 44 -13.14 2.15 12.43
N PHE A 45 -12.37 1.74 11.43
CA PHE A 45 -11.65 0.46 11.42
C PHE A 45 -10.15 0.64 11.60
N ILE A 46 -9.51 -0.21 12.40
CA ILE A 46 -8.12 -0.08 12.86
C ILE A 46 -7.36 -1.38 12.55
N SER A 47 -6.12 -1.25 12.07
CA SER A 47 -5.16 -2.36 12.02
C SER A 47 -4.22 -2.25 13.22
N LEU A 48 -4.29 -3.23 14.14
CA LEU A 48 -3.37 -3.31 15.28
C LEU A 48 -2.14 -4.11 14.86
N VAL A 49 -0.96 -3.49 15.00
CA VAL A 49 0.30 -4.03 14.48
C VAL A 49 1.01 -4.92 15.50
N SER A 50 1.93 -5.77 15.03
CA SER A 50 2.77 -6.63 15.85
C SER A 50 4.16 -6.76 15.24
N ASN A 51 5.17 -7.03 16.07
CA ASN A 51 6.52 -7.39 15.60
C ASN A 51 6.61 -8.82 15.06
N SER A 52 5.56 -9.64 15.28
CA SER A 52 5.47 -11.04 14.87
C SER A 52 4.37 -11.20 13.82
N ASP A 53 3.89 -12.42 13.68
CA ASP A 53 2.86 -12.89 12.77
C ASP A 53 1.42 -12.62 13.21
N HIS A 54 1.17 -11.82 14.26
CA HIS A 54 -0.21 -11.48 14.65
C HIS A 54 -0.84 -10.53 13.64
N TRP A 55 -2.12 -10.72 13.39
CA TRP A 55 -2.97 -9.75 12.73
C TRP A 55 -4.24 -9.54 13.58
N MET A 56 -4.61 -8.27 13.77
CA MET A 56 -5.87 -7.89 14.41
C MET A 56 -6.45 -6.68 13.68
N PHE A 57 -7.66 -6.85 13.19
CA PHE A 57 -8.43 -5.84 12.49
C PHE A 57 -9.68 -5.56 13.33
N ILE A 58 -9.76 -4.37 13.91
CA ILE A 58 -10.70 -4.05 14.98
C ILE A 58 -11.37 -2.70 14.72
N SER A 59 -12.68 -2.66 14.89
CA SER A 59 -13.47 -1.45 14.83
C SER A 59 -13.43 -0.72 16.18
N SER A 60 -13.55 0.60 16.15
CA SER A 60 -13.65 1.47 17.34
C SER A 60 -14.84 1.16 18.27
N ASN A 61 -15.79 0.33 17.85
CA ASN A 61 -16.86 -0.21 18.70
C ASN A 61 -16.53 -1.56 19.37
N GLY A 62 -15.34 -2.12 19.12
CA GLY A 62 -14.86 -3.37 19.70
C GLY A 62 -15.05 -4.62 18.83
N GLY A 63 -15.82 -4.55 17.74
CA GLY A 63 -15.95 -5.65 16.79
C GLY A 63 -14.63 -5.93 16.09
N LEU A 64 -14.18 -7.19 16.03
CA LEU A 64 -12.86 -7.53 15.51
C LEU A 64 -12.80 -8.87 14.77
N SER A 65 -11.79 -9.00 13.93
CA SER A 65 -11.22 -10.28 13.50
C SER A 65 -9.74 -10.30 13.85
N ALA A 66 -9.23 -11.43 14.33
CA ALA A 66 -7.83 -11.57 14.71
C ALA A 66 -7.35 -13.01 14.52
N GLY A 67 -6.05 -13.18 14.32
CA GLY A 67 -5.38 -14.48 14.18
C GLY A 67 -3.87 -14.32 13.99
N ARG A 68 -3.20 -15.40 13.64
CA ARG A 68 -1.75 -15.37 13.33
C ARG A 68 -1.52 -15.80 11.88
N LYS A 69 -0.41 -15.36 11.27
CA LYS A 69 0.00 -15.62 9.89
C LYS A 69 -1.00 -15.12 8.82
N ASN A 70 -2.16 -15.73 8.68
CA ASN A 70 -3.16 -15.44 7.65
C ASN A 70 -4.59 -15.77 8.12
N ALA A 71 -5.59 -15.50 7.28
CA ALA A 71 -7.01 -15.73 7.58
C ALA A 71 -7.38 -17.20 7.83
N GLU A 72 -6.58 -18.16 7.37
CA GLU A 72 -6.81 -19.60 7.60
C GLU A 72 -6.46 -20.03 9.04
N ASN A 73 -5.76 -19.15 9.78
CA ASN A 73 -5.42 -19.34 11.18
C ASN A 73 -6.08 -18.25 12.05
N ALA A 74 -7.35 -17.97 11.74
CA ALA A 74 -8.17 -17.02 12.46
C ALA A 74 -8.61 -17.53 13.84
N PHE A 75 -8.56 -16.64 14.83
CA PHE A 75 -9.12 -16.84 16.16
C PHE A 75 -10.58 -16.38 16.24
N PHE A 76 -10.89 -15.25 15.59
CA PHE A 76 -12.25 -14.77 15.35
C PHE A 76 -12.55 -14.78 13.85
N PRO A 77 -13.80 -15.01 13.40
CA PRO A 77 -14.14 -15.09 11.98
C PRO A 77 -13.59 -13.95 11.12
N TYR A 78 -13.02 -14.29 9.96
CA TYR A 78 -12.48 -13.32 9.00
C TYR A 78 -13.54 -12.92 7.98
N TYR A 79 -14.26 -11.84 8.27
CA TYR A 79 -15.26 -11.22 7.40
C TYR A 79 -14.77 -9.88 6.83
N THR A 80 -15.58 -9.25 5.99
CA THR A 80 -15.39 -7.86 5.56
C THR A 80 -15.59 -6.88 6.73
N ASP A 81 -14.99 -5.69 6.64
CA ASP A 81 -14.92 -4.72 7.73
C ASP A 81 -16.29 -4.22 8.24
N ASP A 82 -17.26 -4.10 7.34
CA ASP A 82 -18.67 -3.81 7.64
C ASP A 82 -19.27 -4.87 8.56
N LYS A 83 -19.18 -6.15 8.18
CA LYS A 83 -19.68 -7.29 8.97
C LYS A 83 -18.95 -7.44 10.30
N ILE A 84 -17.64 -7.19 10.34
CA ILE A 84 -16.87 -7.19 11.58
C ILE A 84 -17.40 -6.11 12.53
N THR A 85 -17.61 -4.89 12.03
CA THR A 85 -18.14 -3.77 12.82
C THR A 85 -19.54 -4.07 13.36
N GLU A 86 -20.40 -4.71 12.56
CA GLU A 86 -21.75 -5.13 12.93
C GLU A 86 -21.77 -6.27 13.97
N SER A 87 -20.70 -7.07 14.04
CA SER A 87 -20.64 -8.26 14.89
C SER A 87 -20.26 -8.03 16.36
N SER A 88 -19.99 -6.78 16.77
CA SER A 88 -19.48 -6.43 18.11
C SER A 88 -20.28 -6.98 19.30
N ASP A 89 -21.59 -7.23 19.16
CA ASP A 89 -22.40 -7.81 20.25
C ASP A 89 -22.21 -9.33 20.42
N ILE A 90 -21.76 -10.03 19.37
CA ILE A 90 -21.74 -11.50 19.29
C ILE A 90 -20.35 -12.08 19.04
N THR A 91 -19.35 -11.27 18.68
CA THR A 91 -17.97 -11.69 18.41
C THR A 91 -17.00 -10.81 19.17
N GLY A 92 -15.99 -11.42 19.80
CA GLY A 92 -14.96 -10.68 20.52
C GLY A 92 -15.28 -10.42 21.98
N SER A 93 -14.83 -9.26 22.50
CA SER A 93 -14.95 -8.86 23.90
C SER A 93 -16.41 -8.77 24.35
N LYS A 94 -16.72 -9.33 25.53
CA LYS A 94 -18.04 -9.18 26.16
C LYS A 94 -17.91 -9.18 27.68
N THR A 95 -18.54 -8.19 28.29
CA THR A 95 -18.51 -7.99 29.75
C THR A 95 -19.89 -7.58 30.25
N ILE A 96 -20.36 -8.21 31.33
CA ILE A 96 -21.66 -7.95 31.96
C ILE A 96 -21.42 -7.86 33.48
N LEU A 97 -21.92 -6.81 34.12
CA LEU A 97 -21.76 -6.55 35.54
C LEU A 97 -23.12 -6.48 36.23
N HIS A 98 -23.23 -7.15 37.36
CA HIS A 98 -24.24 -6.91 38.39
C HIS A 98 -23.61 -6.05 39.48
N VAL A 99 -24.03 -4.81 39.58
CA VAL A 99 -23.53 -3.85 40.58
C VAL A 99 -24.51 -3.80 41.74
N HIS A 100 -24.08 -4.21 42.93
CA HIS A 100 -24.94 -4.28 44.11
C HIS A 100 -24.81 -3.00 44.94
N LYS A 101 -25.88 -2.19 44.97
CA LYS A 101 -25.91 -0.89 45.64
C LYS A 101 -27.32 -0.58 46.15
N ASP A 102 -27.42 -0.03 47.36
CA ASP A 102 -28.69 0.40 47.97
C ASP A 102 -29.80 -0.69 47.94
N ASP A 103 -29.44 -1.91 48.36
CA ASP A 103 -30.31 -3.12 48.34
C ASP A 103 -30.87 -3.49 46.96
N LYS A 104 -30.22 -3.03 45.88
CA LYS A 104 -30.57 -3.31 44.49
C LYS A 104 -29.38 -3.85 43.72
N THR A 105 -29.69 -4.63 42.69
CA THR A 105 -28.71 -5.07 41.69
C THR A 105 -28.96 -4.33 40.39
N PHE A 106 -27.95 -3.61 39.91
CA PHE A 106 -27.97 -2.87 38.66
C PHE A 106 -27.21 -3.65 37.59
N LEU A 107 -27.88 -3.96 36.48
CA LEU A 107 -27.25 -4.56 35.31
C LEU A 107 -26.52 -3.48 34.51
N TRP A 108 -25.24 -3.67 34.23
CA TRP A 108 -24.46 -2.83 33.33
C TRP A 108 -23.65 -3.70 32.36
N GLU A 109 -23.83 -3.49 31.05
CA GLU A 109 -23.12 -4.21 29.99
C GLU A 109 -22.28 -3.20 29.17
N PRO A 110 -21.05 -2.87 29.61
CA PRO A 110 -20.22 -1.90 28.91
C PRO A 110 -19.95 -2.32 27.47
N PHE A 111 -19.80 -1.32 26.60
CA PHE A 111 -19.59 -1.46 25.15
C PHE A 111 -20.76 -2.08 24.35
N SER A 112 -21.83 -2.54 25.00
CA SER A 112 -23.06 -2.94 24.30
C SER A 112 -23.99 -1.76 24.04
N ASN A 113 -24.77 -1.82 22.97
CA ASN A 113 -25.83 -0.86 22.68
C ASN A 113 -27.22 -1.32 23.16
N LYS A 114 -27.33 -2.50 23.81
CA LYS A 114 -28.61 -3.06 24.28
C LYS A 114 -29.34 -2.18 25.29
N TYR A 115 -28.59 -1.41 26.08
CA TYR A 115 -29.11 -0.59 27.17
C TYR A 115 -28.74 0.89 27.00
N GLU A 116 -28.61 1.34 25.75
CA GLU A 116 -28.28 2.74 25.45
C GLU A 116 -29.32 3.69 26.08
N GLY A 117 -28.82 4.73 26.75
CA GLY A 117 -29.66 5.70 27.45
C GLY A 117 -30.16 5.27 28.83
N VAL A 118 -29.89 4.05 29.30
CA VAL A 118 -30.22 3.65 30.68
C VAL A 118 -29.31 4.35 31.68
N TYR A 119 -28.02 4.48 31.38
CA TYR A 119 -27.02 5.15 32.22
C TYR A 119 -26.37 6.33 31.50
N ALA A 120 -25.91 7.31 32.28
CA ALA A 120 -24.94 8.30 31.83
C ALA A 120 -23.57 7.62 31.68
N ILE A 121 -23.08 7.51 30.43
CA ILE A 121 -21.82 6.85 30.11
C ILE A 121 -20.88 7.73 29.28
N LYS A 122 -19.58 7.48 29.42
CA LYS A 122 -18.52 8.01 28.55
C LYS A 122 -17.70 6.85 27.99
N ARG A 123 -17.61 6.72 26.66
CA ARG A 123 -16.73 5.74 26.00
C ARG A 123 -15.49 6.43 25.45
N ASN A 124 -14.31 5.97 25.84
CA ASN A 124 -13.04 6.48 25.37
C ASN A 124 -12.26 5.36 24.68
N LEU A 125 -11.50 5.72 23.65
CA LEU A 125 -10.64 4.80 22.91
C LEU A 125 -9.21 5.32 22.94
N TYR A 126 -8.26 4.45 23.24
CA TYR A 126 -6.85 4.82 23.32
C TYR A 126 -6.01 3.90 22.47
N LYS A 127 -5.06 4.46 21.73
CA LYS A 127 -4.04 3.69 21.01
C LYS A 127 -2.67 4.25 21.33
N ASN A 128 -1.72 3.37 21.65
CA ASN A 128 -0.37 3.82 21.96
C ASN A 128 0.33 4.39 20.71
N ASN A 129 1.39 5.17 20.93
CA ASN A 129 2.15 5.78 19.84
C ASN A 129 2.82 4.76 18.90
N TYR A 130 3.03 3.52 19.34
CA TYR A 130 3.59 2.46 18.51
C TYR A 130 2.54 1.66 17.71
N GLY A 131 1.25 1.86 18.01
CA GLY A 131 0.13 1.24 17.30
C GLY A 131 -0.11 -0.24 17.58
N ASN A 132 0.54 -0.84 18.60
CA ASN A 132 0.42 -2.27 18.94
C ASN A 132 -0.40 -2.54 20.22
N LYS A 133 -0.91 -1.50 20.90
CA LYS A 133 -1.80 -1.61 22.07
C LYS A 133 -3.03 -0.73 21.90
N LEU A 134 -4.21 -1.27 22.17
CA LEU A 134 -5.50 -0.59 22.02
C LEU A 134 -6.37 -0.80 23.26
N ILE A 135 -6.84 0.28 23.86
CA ILE A 135 -7.64 0.30 25.09
C ILE A 135 -9.04 0.82 24.78
N PHE A 136 -10.04 0.07 25.25
CA PHE A 136 -11.44 0.49 25.29
C PHE A 136 -11.82 0.78 26.73
N GLU A 137 -12.43 1.92 26.98
CA GLU A 137 -12.87 2.34 28.31
C GLU A 137 -14.32 2.80 28.27
N GLU A 138 -15.13 2.33 29.21
CA GLU A 138 -16.45 2.88 29.49
C GLU A 138 -16.56 3.27 30.96
N VAL A 139 -16.87 4.54 31.19
CA VAL A 139 -17.18 5.08 32.52
C VAL A 139 -18.69 5.14 32.66
N ASN A 140 -19.25 4.47 33.65
CA ASN A 140 -20.63 4.61 34.07
C ASN A 140 -20.72 5.62 35.21
N GLU A 141 -21.20 6.83 34.91
CA GLU A 141 -21.24 7.95 35.86
C GLU A 141 -22.30 7.75 36.95
N ASP A 142 -23.41 7.08 36.62
CA ASP A 142 -24.51 6.82 37.56
C ASP A 142 -24.13 5.78 38.62
N LEU A 143 -23.43 4.73 38.21
CA LEU A 143 -22.94 3.68 39.11
C LEU A 143 -21.59 4.05 39.76
N GLY A 144 -20.85 4.97 39.16
CA GLY A 144 -19.51 5.37 39.62
C GLY A 144 -18.46 4.29 39.41
N ILE A 145 -18.57 3.53 38.32
CA ILE A 145 -17.66 2.43 37.98
C ILE A 145 -17.09 2.64 36.58
N THR A 146 -15.79 2.38 36.41
CA THR A 146 -15.13 2.30 35.11
C THR A 146 -14.77 0.87 34.80
N PHE A 147 -15.01 0.44 33.56
CA PHE A 147 -14.50 -0.82 33.03
C PHE A 147 -13.64 -0.52 31.80
N GLN A 148 -12.48 -1.17 31.75
CA GLN A 148 -11.50 -1.00 30.71
C GLN A 148 -11.00 -2.36 30.25
N TYR A 149 -10.77 -2.52 28.95
CA TYR A 149 -9.96 -3.64 28.45
C TYR A 149 -8.94 -3.19 27.40
N GLN A 150 -7.79 -3.85 27.38
CA GLN A 150 -6.67 -3.58 26.48
C GLN A 150 -6.27 -4.83 25.70
N TRP A 151 -6.17 -4.70 24.39
CA TRP A 151 -5.58 -5.72 23.52
C TRP A 151 -4.06 -5.52 23.39
N ASN A 152 -3.33 -6.62 23.55
CA ASN A 152 -1.88 -6.72 23.37
C ASN A 152 -1.53 -7.98 22.59
N THR A 153 -0.33 -8.03 22.01
CA THR A 153 0.23 -9.23 21.38
C THR A 153 1.46 -9.72 22.13
N SER A 154 1.59 -11.04 22.25
CA SER A 154 2.72 -11.77 22.82
C SER A 154 3.17 -12.81 21.81
N THR A 155 4.46 -12.80 21.43
CA THR A 155 4.99 -13.78 20.45
C THR A 155 4.80 -15.21 20.96
N LYS A 156 5.03 -15.40 22.26
CA LYS A 156 4.94 -16.70 22.93
C LYS A 156 3.50 -17.15 23.21
N PHE A 157 2.65 -16.23 23.68
CA PHE A 157 1.35 -16.57 24.25
C PHE A 157 0.14 -16.19 23.37
N GLY A 158 0.34 -15.47 22.27
CA GLY A 158 -0.74 -15.04 21.38
C GLY A 158 -1.30 -13.67 21.77
N PHE A 159 -2.63 -13.55 21.84
CA PHE A 159 -3.33 -12.33 22.20
C PHE A 159 -3.58 -12.24 23.70
N VAL A 160 -3.34 -11.07 24.29
CA VAL A 160 -3.59 -10.81 25.71
C VAL A 160 -4.60 -9.67 25.85
N LYS A 161 -5.80 -10.00 26.36
CA LYS A 161 -6.81 -9.03 26.79
C LYS A 161 -6.63 -8.76 28.28
N LYS A 162 -6.14 -7.57 28.63
CA LYS A 162 -6.05 -7.12 30.02
C LYS A 162 -7.35 -6.39 30.37
N SER A 163 -8.04 -6.83 31.40
CA SER A 163 -9.28 -6.20 31.89
C SER A 163 -9.01 -5.51 33.21
N THR A 164 -9.62 -4.35 33.42
CA THR A 164 -9.57 -3.59 34.67
C THR A 164 -10.94 -3.06 35.01
N VAL A 165 -11.37 -3.24 36.26
CA VAL A 165 -12.57 -2.60 36.82
C VAL A 165 -12.15 -1.69 37.98
N GLN A 166 -12.68 -0.47 37.99
CA GLN A 166 -12.36 0.54 38.99
C GLN A 166 -13.63 1.13 39.58
N ASN A 167 -13.64 1.24 40.91
CA ASN A 167 -14.65 1.98 41.66
C ASN A 167 -14.20 3.43 41.83
N ASN A 168 -14.95 4.35 41.23
CA ASN A 168 -14.70 5.80 41.28
C ASN A 168 -15.45 6.50 42.42
N THR A 169 -16.16 5.75 43.26
CA THR A 169 -16.87 6.27 44.42
C THR A 169 -16.02 6.22 45.69
N THR A 170 -16.51 6.84 46.76
CA THR A 170 -15.84 6.86 48.07
C THR A 170 -16.22 5.68 48.97
N ALA A 171 -17.14 4.80 48.55
CA ALA A 171 -17.60 3.65 49.31
C ALA A 171 -17.28 2.35 48.56
N ALA A 172 -17.09 1.25 49.27
CA ALA A 172 -16.92 -0.05 48.61
C ALA A 172 -18.18 -0.44 47.83
N VAL A 173 -18.01 -1.10 46.69
CA VAL A 173 -19.11 -1.58 45.85
C VAL A 173 -18.90 -3.06 45.57
N GLU A 174 -19.91 -3.87 45.84
CA GLU A 174 -19.90 -5.30 45.48
C GLU A 174 -20.37 -5.46 44.03
N VAL A 175 -19.66 -6.29 43.28
CA VAL A 175 -19.94 -6.55 41.87
C VAL A 175 -19.76 -8.03 41.55
N THR A 176 -20.78 -8.65 40.97
CA THR A 176 -20.61 -9.91 40.23
C THR A 176 -20.34 -9.58 38.77
N ILE A 177 -19.21 -10.01 38.24
CA ILE A 177 -18.78 -9.71 36.87
C ILE A 177 -18.63 -10.99 36.05
N LEU A 178 -19.22 -11.00 34.86
CA LEU A 178 -18.96 -11.94 33.78
C LEU A 178 -18.13 -11.22 32.71
N ASP A 179 -16.88 -11.62 32.50
CA ASP A 179 -15.99 -11.05 31.49
C ASP A 179 -15.34 -12.14 30.64
N GLY A 180 -15.25 -11.90 29.34
CA GLY A 180 -14.76 -12.90 28.41
C GLY A 180 -14.68 -12.47 26.96
N ILE A 181 -14.53 -13.49 26.11
CA ILE A 181 -14.52 -13.38 24.65
C ILE A 181 -15.40 -14.48 24.04
N GLN A 182 -16.07 -14.20 22.92
CA GLN A 182 -17.04 -15.10 22.30
C GLN A 182 -16.91 -15.20 20.77
N ASN A 183 -17.54 -16.24 20.22
CA ASN A 183 -17.45 -16.66 18.81
C ASN A 183 -16.01 -16.98 18.39
N ILE A 184 -15.33 -17.72 19.27
CA ILE A 184 -13.99 -18.27 19.06
C ILE A 184 -14.09 -19.34 17.98
N LEU A 185 -13.26 -19.24 16.96
CA LEU A 185 -13.12 -20.28 15.95
C LEU A 185 -12.30 -21.46 16.49
N PRO A 186 -12.66 -22.70 16.13
CA PRO A 186 -11.74 -23.82 16.27
C PRO A 186 -10.63 -23.73 15.21
N TYR A 187 -9.54 -24.45 15.44
CA TYR A 187 -8.48 -24.59 14.44
C TYR A 187 -8.94 -25.34 13.18
N GLY A 188 -8.37 -25.00 12.02
CA GLY A 188 -8.51 -25.78 10.78
C GLY A 188 -9.70 -25.41 9.91
N ILE A 189 -10.33 -24.26 10.15
CA ILE A 189 -11.43 -23.76 9.34
C ILE A 189 -10.93 -22.77 8.29
N ALA A 190 -11.14 -23.12 7.03
CA ALA A 190 -10.81 -22.24 5.93
C ALA A 190 -11.71 -21.00 5.90
N SER A 191 -11.15 -19.84 5.56
CA SER A 191 -11.87 -18.56 5.62
C SER A 191 -13.08 -18.52 4.67
N ASP A 192 -12.93 -19.01 3.45
CA ASP A 192 -14.01 -19.12 2.45
C ASP A 192 -15.15 -20.05 2.93
N PHE A 193 -14.79 -21.13 3.64
CA PHE A 193 -15.78 -22.06 4.21
C PHE A 193 -16.54 -21.40 5.37
N GLN A 194 -15.85 -20.69 6.28
CA GLN A 194 -16.51 -19.89 7.33
C GLN A 194 -17.45 -18.82 6.75
N ASN A 195 -17.11 -18.25 5.60
CA ASN A 195 -17.88 -17.20 4.94
C ASN A 195 -19.15 -17.72 4.26
N SER A 196 -19.12 -18.95 3.75
CA SER A 196 -20.21 -19.52 2.95
C SER A 196 -21.11 -20.49 3.74
N THR A 197 -20.59 -21.21 4.73
CA THR A 197 -21.27 -22.35 5.38
C THR A 197 -21.07 -22.43 6.90
N SER A 198 -20.97 -21.28 7.58
CA SER A 198 -20.73 -21.19 9.04
C SER A 198 -21.64 -22.07 9.93
N ASN A 199 -22.90 -22.28 9.53
CA ASN A 199 -23.85 -23.14 10.25
C ASN A 199 -23.46 -24.63 10.22
N LEU A 200 -22.88 -25.11 9.12
CA LEU A 200 -22.36 -26.48 9.02
C LEU A 200 -21.15 -26.65 9.95
N ILE A 201 -20.26 -25.65 10.00
CA ILE A 201 -19.10 -25.66 10.88
C ILE A 201 -19.52 -25.74 12.35
N ASP A 202 -20.59 -25.03 12.74
CA ASP A 202 -21.12 -25.08 14.12
C ASP A 202 -21.37 -26.53 14.56
N ALA A 203 -21.94 -27.39 13.71
CA ALA A 203 -22.22 -28.79 14.03
C ALA A 203 -20.98 -29.65 14.37
N TYR A 204 -19.79 -29.22 13.95
CA TYR A 204 -18.52 -29.90 14.24
C TYR A 204 -17.77 -29.32 15.44
N LYS A 205 -18.21 -28.17 15.97
CA LYS A 205 -17.51 -27.50 17.08
C LYS A 205 -17.61 -28.33 18.36
N LYS A 206 -16.48 -28.43 19.05
CA LYS A 206 -16.34 -28.99 20.39
C LYS A 206 -15.49 -28.05 21.24
N CYS A 207 -16.07 -27.58 22.33
CA CYS A 207 -15.44 -26.66 23.27
C CYS A 207 -15.28 -27.38 24.61
N GLU A 208 -14.08 -27.40 25.17
CA GLU A 208 -13.74 -28.16 26.37
C GLU A 208 -13.04 -27.27 27.42
N LEU A 209 -13.19 -27.58 28.70
CA LEU A 209 -12.49 -26.92 29.81
C LEU A 209 -11.63 -27.90 30.61
N GLU A 210 -10.34 -27.60 30.73
CA GLU A 210 -9.44 -28.27 31.66
C GLU A 210 -9.59 -27.65 33.07
N LYS A 211 -10.37 -28.31 33.94
CA LYS A 211 -10.78 -27.75 35.25
C LYS A 211 -9.62 -27.38 36.17
N ASP A 212 -8.52 -28.12 36.11
CA ASP A 212 -7.35 -27.97 36.96
C ASP A 212 -6.62 -26.63 36.72
N THR A 213 -6.73 -26.11 35.50
CA THR A 213 -6.00 -24.92 35.03
C THR A 213 -6.92 -23.80 34.55
N GLY A 214 -8.21 -24.09 34.33
CA GLY A 214 -9.15 -23.16 33.71
C GLY A 214 -8.87 -22.90 32.23
N LEU A 215 -8.12 -23.78 31.55
CA LEU A 215 -7.78 -23.66 30.14
C LEU A 215 -8.95 -24.16 29.27
N GLY A 216 -9.49 -23.28 28.44
CA GLY A 216 -10.47 -23.60 27.40
C GLY A 216 -9.81 -24.04 26.09
N ILE A 217 -10.36 -25.11 25.49
CA ILE A 217 -9.89 -25.72 24.24
C ILE A 217 -11.04 -25.66 23.21
N PHE A 218 -10.77 -25.07 22.05
CA PHE A 218 -11.74 -24.87 20.97
C PHE A 218 -11.29 -25.63 19.73
N ALA A 219 -11.94 -26.76 19.46
CA ALA A 219 -11.57 -27.70 18.42
C ALA A 219 -12.76 -28.10 17.54
N LEU A 220 -12.43 -28.80 16.46
CA LEU A 220 -13.42 -29.57 15.70
C LEU A 220 -13.43 -31.01 16.21
N SER A 221 -14.57 -31.68 16.11
CA SER A 221 -14.65 -33.13 16.31
C SER A 221 -13.91 -33.91 15.22
N ALA A 222 -13.89 -33.37 14.00
CA ALA A 222 -13.14 -33.86 12.84
C ALA A 222 -12.90 -32.69 11.87
N VAL A 223 -11.81 -32.74 11.10
CA VAL A 223 -11.60 -31.81 9.98
C VAL A 223 -12.70 -32.06 8.93
N ILE A 224 -13.28 -30.98 8.42
CA ILE A 224 -14.44 -31.05 7.53
C ILE A 224 -13.93 -31.29 6.11
N VAL A 225 -14.23 -32.47 5.55
CA VAL A 225 -13.86 -32.86 4.19
C VAL A 225 -15.02 -33.58 3.51
N ASP A 226 -15.13 -33.45 2.19
CA ASP A 226 -16.14 -34.18 1.39
C ASP A 226 -15.69 -35.61 1.05
N LYS A 227 -14.38 -35.89 1.18
CA LYS A 227 -13.84 -37.23 1.00
C LYS A 227 -14.38 -38.16 2.09
N ALA A 228 -14.82 -39.34 1.70
CA ALA A 228 -15.27 -40.38 2.63
C ALA A 228 -14.08 -41.08 3.32
N GLU A 229 -13.28 -40.32 4.08
CA GLU A 229 -12.12 -40.79 4.83
C GLU A 229 -12.10 -40.17 6.23
N PRO A 230 -11.48 -40.83 7.24
CA PRO A 230 -11.24 -40.21 8.53
C PRO A 230 -10.38 -38.95 8.38
N SER A 231 -10.77 -37.87 9.06
CA SER A 231 -10.04 -36.61 9.05
C SER A 231 -9.93 -36.05 10.46
N GLU A 232 -8.87 -36.45 11.17
CA GLU A 232 -8.68 -36.12 12.59
C GLU A 232 -8.33 -34.64 12.80
N ALA A 233 -8.99 -34.00 13.77
CA ALA A 233 -8.67 -32.65 14.21
C ALA A 233 -7.75 -32.68 15.43
N LEU A 234 -6.43 -32.63 15.20
CA LEU A 234 -5.40 -32.83 16.25
C LEU A 234 -4.81 -31.52 16.80
N LYS A 235 -5.48 -30.40 16.55
CA LYS A 235 -5.08 -29.07 16.98
C LYS A 235 -6.31 -28.26 17.37
N ALA A 236 -6.11 -27.26 18.22
CA ALA A 236 -7.15 -26.41 18.75
C ALA A 236 -6.68 -24.95 18.83
N ASN A 237 -7.63 -24.04 19.00
CA ASN A 237 -7.36 -22.72 19.56
C ASN A 237 -7.61 -22.79 21.07
N THR A 238 -6.92 -21.97 21.86
CA THR A 238 -6.99 -22.05 23.33
C THR A 238 -7.17 -20.69 23.97
N VAL A 239 -7.82 -20.68 25.14
CA VAL A 239 -7.95 -19.48 25.98
C VAL A 239 -7.77 -19.86 27.45
N TRP A 240 -7.04 -19.08 28.22
CA TRP A 240 -6.94 -19.22 29.68
C TRP A 240 -6.89 -17.85 30.35
N SER A 241 -6.93 -17.82 31.68
CA SER A 241 -6.95 -16.58 32.45
C SER A 241 -6.02 -16.58 33.65
N THR A 242 -5.61 -15.39 34.08
CA THR A 242 -4.85 -15.17 35.32
C THR A 242 -5.33 -13.87 36.00
N GLY A 243 -5.20 -13.80 37.33
CA GLY A 243 -5.71 -12.69 38.13
C GLY A 243 -7.22 -12.77 38.47
N VAL A 244 -7.92 -13.79 37.99
CA VAL A 244 -9.31 -14.08 38.36
C VAL A 244 -9.40 -14.83 39.70
N LYS A 245 -10.43 -14.56 40.50
CA LYS A 245 -10.60 -15.11 41.85
C LYS A 245 -11.77 -16.10 41.90
N ASN A 246 -11.47 -17.37 42.18
CA ASN A 246 -12.45 -18.47 42.25
C ASN A 246 -13.52 -18.42 41.14
N PRO A 247 -13.13 -18.31 39.86
CA PRO A 247 -14.07 -18.07 38.78
C PRO A 247 -14.94 -19.30 38.49
N THR A 248 -16.18 -19.05 38.04
CA THR A 248 -16.94 -20.01 37.24
C THR A 248 -16.65 -19.79 35.77
N TYR A 249 -16.35 -20.85 35.03
CA TYR A 249 -16.01 -20.77 33.61
C TYR A 249 -17.20 -21.14 32.71
N LEU A 250 -17.44 -20.35 31.67
CA LEU A 250 -18.33 -20.72 30.56
C LEU A 250 -17.50 -20.84 29.29
N ILE A 251 -17.74 -21.90 28.51
CA ILE A 251 -17.04 -22.16 27.25
C ILE A 251 -17.93 -21.95 26.01
N SER A 252 -19.13 -21.40 26.23
CA SER A 252 -20.11 -21.00 25.23
C SER A 252 -20.84 -19.70 25.64
N SER A 253 -21.65 -19.15 24.74
CA SER A 253 -22.48 -17.96 25.02
C SER A 253 -23.91 -18.31 25.48
N LEU A 254 -24.22 -19.59 25.74
CA LEU A 254 -25.58 -20.07 26.03
C LEU A 254 -26.20 -19.39 27.26
N GLN A 255 -25.41 -19.22 28.32
CA GLN A 255 -25.87 -18.70 29.61
C GLN A 255 -25.77 -17.17 29.75
N LEU A 256 -25.36 -16.43 28.71
CA LEU A 256 -25.23 -14.97 28.80
C LEU A 256 -26.57 -14.29 29.13
N ASN A 257 -27.68 -14.78 28.57
CA ASN A 257 -29.00 -14.23 28.86
C ASN A 257 -29.52 -14.60 30.25
N ALA A 258 -29.13 -15.77 30.78
CA ALA A 258 -29.42 -16.14 32.16
C ALA A 258 -28.72 -15.16 33.11
N PHE A 259 -27.42 -14.92 32.89
CA PHE A 259 -26.66 -13.93 33.65
C PHE A 259 -27.30 -12.53 33.58
N ARG A 260 -27.65 -12.01 32.38
CA ARG A 260 -28.32 -10.70 32.24
C ARG A 260 -29.60 -10.55 33.06
N LYS A 261 -30.31 -11.64 33.33
CA LYS A 261 -31.57 -11.64 34.08
C LYS A 261 -31.38 -11.83 35.59
N GLY A 262 -30.14 -12.03 36.05
CA GLY A 262 -29.85 -12.39 37.44
C GLY A 262 -30.14 -13.86 37.75
N GLU A 263 -30.26 -14.72 36.74
CA GLU A 263 -30.36 -16.17 36.93
C GLU A 263 -28.96 -16.76 37.25
N GLU A 264 -28.92 -17.83 38.04
CA GLU A 264 -27.67 -18.53 38.37
C GLU A 264 -27.06 -19.17 37.12
N VAL A 265 -25.75 -19.02 36.96
CA VAL A 265 -24.98 -19.66 35.88
C VAL A 265 -24.14 -20.79 36.44
N HIS A 266 -23.94 -21.84 35.64
CA HIS A 266 -23.15 -23.02 36.03
C HIS A 266 -21.95 -23.20 35.12
N GLN A 267 -20.88 -23.81 35.67
CA GLN A 267 -19.67 -24.10 34.92
C GLN A 267 -19.95 -25.03 33.73
N GLU A 268 -19.35 -24.72 32.59
CA GLU A 268 -19.42 -25.51 31.36
C GLU A 268 -18.08 -26.19 31.09
N GLU A 269 -18.10 -27.48 30.73
CA GLU A 269 -16.87 -28.30 30.59
C GLU A 269 -16.74 -29.01 29.25
N ASP A 270 -17.86 -29.34 28.61
CA ASP A 270 -17.92 -29.97 27.29
C ASP A 270 -19.20 -29.49 26.58
N ILE A 271 -19.03 -28.55 25.65
CA ILE A 271 -20.12 -28.00 24.83
C ILE A 271 -19.88 -28.39 23.37
N LYS A 272 -20.94 -28.85 22.70
CA LYS A 272 -20.91 -29.37 21.33
C LYS A 272 -21.90 -28.61 20.47
N ALA A 273 -21.59 -28.53 19.18
CA ALA A 273 -22.46 -27.95 18.17
C ALA A 273 -22.80 -26.45 18.38
N GLU A 274 -21.96 -25.72 19.10
CA GLU A 274 -22.18 -24.31 19.46
C GLU A 274 -20.91 -23.49 19.22
N LYS A 275 -21.08 -22.17 19.10
CA LYS A 275 -19.96 -21.23 19.00
C LYS A 275 -19.17 -21.22 20.32
N GLY A 276 -17.85 -21.38 20.21
CA GLY A 276 -16.97 -21.30 21.36
C GLY A 276 -16.95 -19.91 21.98
N ALA A 277 -16.87 -19.87 23.31
CA ALA A 277 -16.61 -18.66 24.08
C ALA A 277 -15.71 -18.99 25.27
N TYR A 278 -15.18 -17.98 25.95
CA TYR A 278 -14.47 -18.15 27.21
C TYR A 278 -14.86 -17.00 28.12
N PHE A 279 -15.63 -17.30 29.16
CA PHE A 279 -16.06 -16.33 30.16
C PHE A 279 -15.62 -16.76 31.55
N THR A 280 -15.25 -15.78 32.36
CA THR A 280 -15.00 -15.92 33.79
C THR A 280 -16.07 -15.16 34.56
N VAL A 281 -16.67 -15.79 35.55
CA VAL A 281 -17.65 -15.18 36.45
C VAL A 281 -17.08 -15.16 37.86
N GLN A 282 -17.00 -13.99 38.47
CA GLN A 282 -16.41 -13.81 39.80
C GLN A 282 -17.14 -12.71 40.59
N ASP A 283 -17.18 -12.88 41.91
CA ASP A 283 -17.65 -11.87 42.85
C ASP A 283 -16.48 -11.03 43.36
N LEU A 284 -16.62 -9.71 43.30
CA LEU A 284 -15.58 -8.75 43.63
C LEU A 284 -16.10 -7.66 44.56
N THR A 285 -15.35 -7.42 45.64
CA THR A 285 -15.49 -6.22 46.47
C THR A 285 -14.54 -5.13 45.95
N LEU A 286 -15.08 -4.09 45.32
CA LEU A 286 -14.30 -2.98 44.77
C LEU A 286 -14.11 -1.90 45.84
N ALA A 287 -12.93 -1.82 46.44
CA ALA A 287 -12.59 -0.76 47.37
C ALA A 287 -12.52 0.62 46.65
N PRO A 288 -12.78 1.74 47.37
CA PRO A 288 -12.71 3.08 46.78
C PRO A 288 -11.38 3.35 46.07
N ASN A 289 -11.41 3.78 44.81
CA ASN A 289 -10.25 4.14 43.99
C ASN A 289 -9.18 3.02 43.85
N ASN A 290 -9.54 1.77 44.10
CA ASN A 290 -8.61 0.64 43.97
C ASN A 290 -9.03 -0.26 42.80
N PRO A 291 -8.32 -0.22 41.66
CA PRO A 291 -8.64 -1.07 40.51
C PRO A 291 -8.33 -2.54 40.79
N ILE A 292 -9.14 -3.43 40.21
CA ILE A 292 -8.86 -4.87 40.13
C ILE A 292 -8.66 -5.23 38.67
N SER A 293 -7.59 -5.98 38.36
CA SER A 293 -7.23 -6.37 37.00
C SER A 293 -7.01 -7.87 36.87
N TRP A 294 -7.31 -8.40 35.69
CA TRP A 294 -7.04 -9.78 35.28
C TRP A 294 -6.71 -9.82 33.78
N MET A 295 -6.21 -10.96 33.30
CA MET A 295 -5.86 -11.15 31.89
C MET A 295 -6.52 -12.40 31.33
N LEU A 296 -6.98 -12.31 30.09
CA LEU A 296 -7.32 -13.45 29.24
C LEU A 296 -6.24 -13.60 28.17
N VAL A 297 -5.79 -14.82 27.94
CA VAL A 297 -4.72 -15.14 27.00
C VAL A 297 -5.24 -16.14 25.99
N ALA A 298 -5.18 -15.77 24.71
CA ALA A 298 -5.74 -16.53 23.60
C ALA A 298 -4.68 -16.85 22.55
N ASN A 299 -4.56 -18.10 22.13
CA ASN A 299 -3.61 -18.51 21.09
C ASN A 299 -4.26 -19.44 20.05
N VAL A 300 -3.66 -19.49 18.86
CA VAL A 300 -4.15 -20.29 17.72
C VAL A 300 -3.20 -21.44 17.40
N ASN A 301 -3.68 -22.45 16.67
CA ASN A 301 -2.83 -23.53 16.10
C ASN A 301 -2.05 -24.32 17.18
N GLN A 302 -2.70 -24.64 18.30
CA GLN A 302 -2.10 -25.35 19.43
C GLN A 302 -2.29 -26.85 19.26
N ASN A 303 -1.21 -27.62 19.37
CA ASN A 303 -1.26 -29.08 19.47
C ASN A 303 -1.25 -29.52 20.95
N LEU A 304 -1.37 -30.83 21.19
CA LEU A 304 -1.39 -31.37 22.55
C LEU A 304 -0.12 -31.04 23.36
N ILE A 305 1.06 -30.97 22.71
CA ILE A 305 2.32 -30.61 23.39
C ILE A 305 2.25 -29.18 23.91
N SER A 306 1.90 -28.21 23.05
CA SER A 306 1.75 -26.80 23.44
C SER A 306 0.66 -26.58 24.50
N ILE A 307 -0.40 -27.41 24.51
CA ILE A 307 -1.43 -27.40 25.54
C ILE A 307 -0.84 -27.83 26.90
N GLN A 308 -0.09 -28.94 26.93
CA GLN A 308 0.55 -29.39 28.18
C GLN A 308 1.59 -28.39 28.69
N GLU A 309 2.38 -27.78 27.79
CA GLU A 309 3.30 -26.70 28.16
C GLU A 309 2.57 -25.50 28.76
N THR A 310 1.40 -25.13 28.20
CA THR A 310 0.58 -24.06 28.75
C THR A 310 0.04 -24.41 30.14
N LYS A 311 -0.45 -25.65 30.34
CA LYS A 311 -0.90 -26.13 31.65
C LYS A 311 0.22 -26.08 32.70
N GLU A 312 1.41 -26.50 32.31
CA GLU A 312 2.61 -26.46 33.15
C GLU A 312 2.97 -25.01 33.55
N ILE A 313 2.93 -24.08 32.59
CA ILE A 313 3.17 -22.65 32.85
C ILE A 313 2.14 -22.10 33.83
N ILE A 314 0.85 -22.37 33.63
CA ILE A 314 -0.23 -21.89 34.51
C ILE A 314 -0.05 -22.43 35.94
N THR A 315 0.32 -23.70 36.09
CA THR A 315 0.37 -24.38 37.39
C THR A 315 1.64 -24.05 38.17
N ASN A 316 2.79 -24.01 37.50
CA ASN A 316 4.10 -24.04 38.15
C ASN A 316 4.88 -22.73 38.06
N THR A 317 4.40 -21.72 37.30
CA THR A 317 5.03 -20.40 37.27
C THR A 317 4.47 -19.54 38.42
N PRO A 318 5.32 -19.05 39.35
CA PRO A 318 4.83 -18.28 40.51
C PRO A 318 4.12 -16.98 40.16
N ASP A 319 4.57 -16.29 39.11
CA ASP A 319 3.97 -15.04 38.62
C ASP A 319 3.85 -15.06 37.08
N VAL A 320 2.79 -15.72 36.61
CA VAL A 320 2.44 -15.79 35.19
C VAL A 320 2.13 -14.39 34.63
N THR A 321 1.60 -13.48 35.44
CA THR A 321 1.23 -12.13 35.00
C THR A 321 2.46 -11.31 34.62
N ALA A 322 3.52 -11.37 35.43
CA ALA A 322 4.80 -10.74 35.11
C ALA A 322 5.43 -11.31 33.84
N LEU A 323 5.37 -12.64 33.65
CA LEU A 323 5.88 -13.32 32.45
C LEU A 323 5.15 -12.86 31.17
N LEU A 324 3.82 -12.71 31.23
CA LEU A 324 3.03 -12.18 30.11
C LEU A 324 3.39 -10.74 29.79
N GLN A 325 3.51 -9.90 30.83
CA GLN A 325 3.87 -8.50 30.69
C GLN A 325 5.26 -8.35 30.05
N GLU A 326 6.22 -9.15 30.46
CA GLU A 326 7.58 -9.16 29.91
C GLU A 326 7.57 -9.46 28.40
N ASP A 327 6.85 -10.51 27.95
CA ASP A 327 6.81 -10.85 26.51
C ASP A 327 6.08 -9.79 25.67
N ILE A 328 5.07 -9.11 26.23
CA ILE A 328 4.39 -7.97 25.59
C ILE A 328 5.37 -6.80 25.39
N GLU A 329 6.17 -6.47 26.40
CA GLU A 329 7.17 -5.39 26.31
C GLU A 329 8.32 -5.77 25.38
N ILE A 330 8.76 -7.04 25.36
CA ILE A 330 9.71 -7.55 24.36
C ILE A 330 9.15 -7.38 22.94
N GLY A 331 7.87 -7.67 22.73
CA GLY A 331 7.20 -7.47 21.45
C GLY A 331 7.24 -6.00 21.00
N THR A 332 6.95 -5.07 21.92
CA THR A 332 7.04 -3.62 21.67
C THR A 332 8.47 -3.19 21.36
N ALA A 333 9.47 -3.64 22.14
CA ALA A 333 10.87 -3.32 21.91
C ALA A 333 11.37 -3.80 20.53
N LYS A 334 10.98 -5.02 20.11
CA LYS A 334 11.30 -5.56 18.77
C LYS A 334 10.61 -4.78 17.65
N LEU A 335 9.37 -4.34 17.86
CA LEU A 335 8.68 -3.50 16.88
C LEU A 335 9.41 -2.16 16.70
N VAL A 336 9.78 -1.52 17.82
CA VAL A 336 10.56 -0.27 17.80
C VAL A 336 11.91 -0.47 17.14
N GLN A 337 12.59 -1.60 17.35
CA GLN A 337 13.86 -1.93 16.68
C GLN A 337 13.69 -2.02 15.15
N LEU A 338 12.62 -2.68 14.66
CA LEU A 338 12.34 -2.77 13.22
C LEU A 338 12.13 -1.37 12.60
N VAL A 339 11.35 -0.53 13.28
CA VAL A 339 11.04 0.84 12.81
C VAL A 339 12.25 1.76 12.92
N ALA A 340 13.06 1.63 13.98
CA ALA A 340 14.29 2.38 14.16
C ALA A 340 15.34 2.06 13.10
N GLY A 341 15.41 0.79 12.65
CA GLY A 341 16.28 0.38 11.54
C GLY A 341 16.01 1.14 10.25
N SER A 342 14.78 1.63 10.05
CA SER A 342 14.36 2.43 8.88
C SER A 342 14.04 3.89 9.23
N ASP A 343 14.73 4.46 10.21
CA ASP A 343 14.66 5.88 10.58
C ASP A 343 13.28 6.41 10.99
N GLY A 344 12.45 5.55 11.61
CA GLY A 344 11.11 5.94 12.07
C GLY A 344 11.07 6.64 13.43
N LEU A 345 12.21 6.94 14.06
CA LEU A 345 12.28 7.61 15.36
C LEU A 345 12.64 9.09 15.21
N GLN A 346 11.77 9.96 15.73
CA GLN A 346 12.02 11.40 15.85
C GLN A 346 11.39 11.97 17.12
N LEU A 347 11.95 13.07 17.60
CA LEU A 347 11.46 13.82 18.74
C LEU A 347 11.58 15.33 18.49
N GLY A 348 10.43 15.93 18.18
CA GLY A 348 10.18 17.38 18.24
C GLY A 348 9.03 17.74 19.17
N GLU A 349 8.65 19.02 19.19
CA GLU A 349 7.53 19.49 20.00
C GLU A 349 6.19 18.97 19.45
N ASN A 350 6.07 18.81 18.13
CA ASN A 350 4.86 18.33 17.46
C ASN A 350 4.74 16.80 17.55
N GLN A 351 4.24 16.32 18.69
CA GLN A 351 4.12 14.89 18.97
C GLN A 351 3.24 14.10 17.96
N PRO A 352 2.10 14.61 17.46
CA PRO A 352 1.35 13.93 16.40
C PRO A 352 2.17 13.64 15.14
N ARG A 353 3.06 14.55 14.74
CA ARG A 353 3.98 14.33 13.61
C ARG A 353 5.01 13.25 13.92
N ASN A 354 5.55 13.22 15.14
CA ASN A 354 6.46 12.16 15.59
C ASN A 354 5.79 10.78 15.46
N THR A 355 4.57 10.65 15.99
CA THR A 355 3.78 9.41 15.91
C THR A 355 3.40 9.04 14.47
N ARG A 356 3.03 10.02 13.64
CA ARG A 356 2.69 9.77 12.24
C ARG A 356 3.89 9.24 11.45
N HIS A 357 5.09 9.80 11.64
CA HIS A 357 6.31 9.31 11.00
C HIS A 357 6.63 7.87 11.42
N PHE A 358 6.51 7.55 12.71
CA PHE A 358 6.65 6.17 13.19
C PHE A 358 5.67 5.23 12.47
N ALA A 359 4.38 5.59 12.41
CA ALA A 359 3.37 4.79 11.72
C ALA A 359 3.65 4.66 10.21
N ASN A 360 4.04 5.76 9.55
CA ASN A 360 4.38 5.76 8.13
C ASN A 360 5.54 4.81 7.85
N THR A 361 6.65 4.92 8.61
CA THR A 361 7.80 4.01 8.48
C THR A 361 7.40 2.57 8.74
N LEU A 362 6.61 2.31 9.80
CA LEU A 362 6.13 0.98 10.12
C LEU A 362 5.34 0.35 8.97
N PHE A 363 4.35 1.06 8.42
CA PHE A 363 3.55 0.54 7.32
C PHE A 363 4.35 0.43 6.01
N ASN A 364 5.39 1.25 5.82
CA ASN A 364 6.33 1.10 4.70
C ASN A 364 7.09 -0.24 4.80
N ILE A 365 7.68 -0.54 5.96
CA ILE A 365 8.46 -1.77 6.16
C ILE A 365 7.58 -3.03 6.30
N MET A 366 6.32 -2.90 6.76
CA MET A 366 5.37 -4.03 6.72
C MET A 366 5.01 -4.41 5.29
N ARG A 367 4.93 -3.44 4.37
CA ARG A 367 4.53 -3.71 2.97
C ARG A 367 5.72 -4.05 2.07
N GLY A 368 6.86 -3.36 2.24
CA GLY A 368 8.07 -3.54 1.43
C GLY A 368 9.16 -4.41 2.05
N GLY A 369 9.07 -4.69 3.34
CA GLY A 369 10.11 -5.36 4.13
C GLY A 369 11.13 -4.41 4.75
N ILE A 370 11.97 -4.97 5.62
CA ILE A 370 13.14 -4.34 6.24
C ILE A 370 14.32 -5.29 6.15
N PHE A 371 15.54 -4.76 5.99
CA PHE A 371 16.74 -5.60 5.98
C PHE A 371 16.97 -6.25 7.35
N ASP A 372 17.52 -7.45 7.34
CA ASP A 372 17.58 -8.29 8.52
C ASP A 372 18.47 -7.73 9.65
N ASP A 373 19.74 -7.50 9.35
CA ASP A 373 20.73 -6.95 10.26
C ASP A 373 21.73 -6.10 9.47
N ASN A 374 21.49 -4.78 9.44
CA ASN A 374 22.33 -3.83 8.73
C ASN A 374 22.62 -4.29 7.29
N TYR A 375 23.90 -4.50 6.95
CA TYR A 375 24.34 -5.05 5.66
C TYR A 375 24.85 -6.48 5.75
N GLN A 376 24.57 -7.19 6.85
CA GLN A 376 24.99 -8.56 7.07
C GLN A 376 24.11 -9.54 6.30
N ILE A 377 24.72 -10.65 5.90
CA ILE A 377 24.13 -11.73 5.11
C ILE A 377 24.52 -13.05 5.78
N GLU A 378 23.53 -13.91 5.98
CA GLU A 378 23.72 -15.27 6.48
C GLU A 378 24.01 -16.23 5.33
N LYS A 379 25.08 -17.00 5.46
CA LYS A 379 25.51 -17.97 4.45
C LYS A 379 24.43 -18.98 4.09
N GLU A 380 23.73 -19.52 5.09
CA GLU A 380 22.72 -20.57 4.87
C GLU A 380 21.58 -20.06 3.98
N ASP A 381 21.10 -18.85 4.24
CA ASP A 381 20.04 -18.24 3.44
C ASP A 381 20.52 -17.84 2.04
N PHE A 382 21.74 -17.31 1.92
CA PHE A 382 22.33 -16.97 0.62
C PHE A 382 22.54 -18.22 -0.26
N ILE A 383 23.06 -19.32 0.30
CA ILE A 383 23.20 -20.59 -0.42
C ILE A 383 21.83 -21.12 -0.84
N LYS A 384 20.83 -21.07 0.04
CA LYS A 384 19.46 -21.47 -0.29
C LYS A 384 18.90 -20.66 -1.46
N TYR A 385 19.11 -19.34 -1.45
CA TYR A 385 18.73 -18.45 -2.55
C TYR A 385 19.43 -18.86 -3.87
N ILE A 386 20.76 -18.99 -3.88
CA ILE A 386 21.50 -19.39 -5.09
C ILE A 386 21.03 -20.77 -5.62
N SER A 387 20.75 -21.70 -4.70
CA SER A 387 20.25 -23.05 -5.04
C SER A 387 18.90 -23.06 -5.74
N LYS A 388 18.00 -22.15 -5.35
CA LYS A 388 16.69 -21.96 -5.97
C LYS A 388 16.79 -21.15 -7.26
N ALA A 389 17.66 -20.15 -7.29
CA ALA A 389 17.81 -19.26 -8.43
C ALA A 389 18.42 -20.00 -9.63
N ASN A 390 19.57 -20.65 -9.45
CA ASN A 390 20.24 -21.37 -10.54
C ASN A 390 21.06 -22.58 -10.06
N LYS A 391 20.54 -23.78 -10.32
CA LYS A 391 21.16 -25.07 -9.99
C LYS A 391 22.53 -25.26 -10.66
N LYS A 392 22.75 -24.72 -11.86
CA LYS A 392 24.06 -24.80 -12.56
C LYS A 392 25.09 -23.88 -11.91
N VAL A 393 24.71 -22.65 -11.57
CA VAL A 393 25.59 -21.71 -10.85
C VAL A 393 25.95 -22.31 -9.49
N THR A 394 24.97 -22.82 -8.75
CA THR A 394 25.19 -23.50 -7.46
C THR A 394 26.27 -24.58 -7.57
N LYS A 395 26.16 -25.47 -8.56
CA LYS A 395 27.16 -26.52 -8.79
C LYS A 395 28.52 -25.97 -9.23
N LYS A 396 28.56 -24.99 -10.12
CA LYS A 396 29.81 -24.39 -10.62
C LYS A 396 30.55 -23.60 -9.52
N LYS A 397 29.82 -23.04 -8.57
CA LYS A 397 30.33 -22.21 -7.47
C LYS A 397 30.35 -22.93 -6.13
N GLU A 398 30.20 -24.26 -6.10
CA GLU A 398 30.10 -25.05 -4.88
C GLU A 398 31.29 -24.80 -3.92
N GLU A 399 32.51 -24.74 -4.43
CA GLU A 399 33.70 -24.44 -3.62
C GLU A 399 33.69 -23.00 -3.07
N VAL A 400 33.32 -22.02 -3.90
CA VAL A 400 33.19 -20.61 -3.47
C VAL A 400 32.13 -20.48 -2.38
N LEU A 401 30.94 -21.06 -2.59
CA LEU A 401 29.82 -21.04 -1.65
C LEU A 401 30.17 -21.74 -0.32
N LYS A 402 30.87 -22.88 -0.38
CA LYS A 402 31.32 -23.62 0.81
C LYS A 402 32.30 -22.81 1.66
N ASN A 403 33.17 -22.05 1.00
CA ASN A 403 34.22 -21.24 1.63
C ASN A 403 33.75 -19.85 2.09
N LEU A 404 32.48 -19.49 1.88
CA LEU A 404 31.92 -18.27 2.47
C LEU A 404 31.99 -18.33 4.01
N PRO A 405 32.29 -17.21 4.69
CA PRO A 405 32.07 -17.09 6.13
C PRO A 405 30.60 -17.35 6.49
N GLU A 406 30.32 -17.75 7.73
CA GLU A 406 28.93 -17.98 8.17
C GLU A 406 28.07 -16.70 8.13
N ILE A 407 28.70 -15.55 8.42
CA ILE A 407 28.14 -14.21 8.27
C ILE A 407 29.15 -13.34 7.52
N PHE A 408 28.69 -12.61 6.50
CA PHE A 408 29.47 -11.65 5.73
C PHE A 408 28.62 -10.45 5.34
N ASN A 409 29.23 -9.35 4.88
CA ASN A 409 28.48 -8.14 4.50
C ASN A 409 28.24 -8.02 2.98
N VAL A 410 27.40 -7.06 2.59
CA VAL A 410 27.07 -6.79 1.18
C VAL A 410 28.31 -6.47 0.32
N ASP A 411 29.32 -5.79 0.87
CA ASP A 411 30.53 -5.46 0.10
C ASP A 411 31.40 -6.68 -0.17
N PHE A 412 31.43 -7.64 0.77
CA PHE A 412 32.14 -8.90 0.59
C PHE A 412 31.58 -9.68 -0.59
N ILE A 413 30.25 -9.78 -0.70
CA ILE A 413 29.61 -10.48 -1.82
C ILE A 413 29.74 -9.72 -3.14
N LYS A 414 29.66 -8.39 -3.14
CA LYS A 414 29.95 -7.55 -4.32
C LYS A 414 31.40 -7.72 -4.79
N SER A 415 32.35 -7.78 -3.87
CA SER A 415 33.78 -7.99 -4.19
C SER A 415 34.03 -9.38 -4.79
N ILE A 416 33.38 -10.42 -4.26
CA ILE A 416 33.43 -11.77 -4.85
C ILE A 416 32.82 -11.76 -6.25
N ALA A 417 31.68 -11.09 -6.43
CA ALA A 417 30.99 -10.98 -7.71
C ALA A 417 31.83 -10.26 -8.77
N ASP A 418 32.53 -9.19 -8.40
CA ASP A 418 33.39 -8.40 -9.28
C ASP A 418 34.67 -9.13 -9.69
N ALA A 419 35.21 -9.99 -8.82
CA ALA A 419 36.36 -10.84 -9.12
C ALA A 419 36.02 -12.08 -9.96
N ASP A 420 34.73 -12.37 -10.17
CA ASP A 420 34.26 -13.56 -10.87
C ASP A 420 33.87 -13.25 -12.33
N PHE A 421 34.26 -14.16 -13.24
CA PHE A 421 33.93 -14.04 -14.67
C PHE A 421 32.53 -14.56 -15.03
N ASP A 422 31.84 -15.25 -14.11
CA ASP A 422 30.50 -15.77 -14.33
C ASP A 422 29.43 -14.69 -14.10
N ALA A 423 28.95 -14.09 -15.20
CA ALA A 423 27.94 -13.04 -15.15
C ALA A 423 26.61 -13.47 -14.49
N ASN A 424 26.23 -14.77 -14.52
CA ASN A 424 25.03 -15.21 -13.82
C ASN A 424 25.24 -15.17 -12.30
N PHE A 425 26.41 -15.62 -11.84
CA PHE A 425 26.75 -15.54 -10.42
C PHE A 425 26.86 -14.09 -9.96
N LYS A 426 27.53 -13.24 -10.75
CA LYS A 426 27.61 -11.80 -10.47
C LYS A 426 26.23 -11.18 -10.33
N ARG A 427 25.32 -11.38 -11.29
CA ARG A 427 23.93 -10.89 -11.19
C ARG A 427 23.24 -11.35 -9.91
N LEU A 428 23.27 -12.65 -9.62
CA LEU A 428 22.58 -13.21 -8.45
C LEU A 428 23.13 -12.66 -7.12
N CYS A 429 24.44 -12.40 -7.05
CA CYS A 429 25.07 -11.75 -5.90
C CYS A 429 24.55 -10.32 -5.68
N TYR A 430 24.42 -9.52 -6.75
CA TYR A 430 23.89 -8.16 -6.66
C TYR A 430 22.37 -8.15 -6.38
N GLU A 431 21.59 -9.07 -6.96
CA GLU A 431 20.12 -9.16 -6.77
C GLU A 431 19.66 -9.59 -5.37
N TYR A 432 20.55 -10.17 -4.57
CA TYR A 432 20.18 -10.70 -3.27
C TYR A 432 19.86 -9.59 -2.26
N LEU A 433 18.64 -9.61 -1.72
CA LEU A 433 18.14 -8.67 -0.73
C LEU A 433 17.64 -9.45 0.51
N PRO A 434 18.35 -9.40 1.66
CA PRO A 434 17.98 -10.13 2.88
C PRO A 434 16.85 -9.43 3.65
N LEU A 435 15.70 -9.25 2.99
CA LEU A 435 14.52 -8.60 3.57
C LEU A 435 13.71 -9.59 4.43
N LYS A 436 13.09 -9.06 5.48
CA LYS A 436 12.10 -9.73 6.34
C LYS A 436 10.91 -8.81 6.59
N PHE A 437 9.93 -9.29 7.36
CA PHE A 437 8.78 -8.51 7.86
C PHE A 437 7.75 -8.05 6.81
N SER A 438 8.06 -8.16 5.51
CA SER A 438 7.12 -7.85 4.44
C SER A 438 5.91 -8.80 4.45
N ARG A 439 4.76 -8.27 4.03
CA ARG A 439 3.52 -9.00 3.79
C ARG A 439 2.67 -8.28 2.75
N ARG A 440 1.84 -9.03 2.03
CA ARG A 440 0.80 -8.42 1.19
C ARG A 440 -0.21 -7.68 2.06
N HIS A 441 -0.71 -6.54 1.56
CA HIS A 441 -1.58 -5.62 2.29
C HIS A 441 -3.07 -5.98 2.21
N GLY A 442 -3.38 -7.27 2.36
CA GLY A 442 -4.75 -7.77 2.50
C GLY A 442 -5.29 -7.58 3.91
N ASP A 443 -6.57 -7.20 4.00
CA ASP A 443 -7.31 -7.01 5.25
C ASP A 443 -8.83 -6.96 4.97
N PRO A 444 -9.71 -6.95 5.98
CA PRO A 444 -11.17 -6.92 5.81
C PRO A 444 -11.74 -5.76 4.98
N SER A 445 -11.02 -4.63 4.90
CA SER A 445 -11.38 -3.48 4.05
C SER A 445 -10.74 -3.50 2.66
N ARG A 446 -9.86 -4.50 2.42
CA ARG A 446 -9.23 -4.85 1.14
C ARG A 446 -9.39 -6.37 0.88
N PRO A 447 -10.61 -6.92 0.89
CA PRO A 447 -10.85 -8.36 0.95
C PRO A 447 -10.41 -9.11 -0.32
N TRP A 448 -10.23 -8.41 -1.44
CA TRP A 448 -9.68 -8.99 -2.69
C TRP A 448 -8.18 -9.31 -2.60
N ASN A 449 -7.46 -8.76 -1.63
CA ASN A 449 -6.05 -9.06 -1.38
C ASN A 449 -5.93 -10.15 -0.31
N LYS A 450 -5.42 -11.33 -0.68
CA LYS A 450 -5.01 -12.35 0.30
C LYS A 450 -3.69 -11.93 0.95
N PHE A 451 -3.58 -12.04 2.28
CA PHE A 451 -2.34 -11.75 3.01
C PHE A 451 -1.79 -12.98 3.71
N SER A 452 -0.46 -13.00 3.91
CA SER A 452 0.20 -13.93 4.81
C SER A 452 1.43 -13.25 5.43
N ILE A 453 1.56 -13.31 6.75
CA ILE A 453 2.69 -12.80 7.52
C ILE A 453 3.68 -13.96 7.73
N ASN A 454 4.50 -14.21 6.71
CA ASN A 454 5.43 -15.34 6.70
C ASN A 454 6.78 -14.92 7.30
N THR A 455 6.79 -14.47 8.55
CA THR A 455 8.02 -13.94 9.20
C THR A 455 8.75 -14.99 10.04
N ARG A 456 8.11 -16.14 10.30
CA ARG A 456 8.66 -17.24 11.10
C ARG A 456 8.36 -18.59 10.48
N SER A 457 9.32 -19.50 10.58
CA SER A 457 9.17 -20.91 10.20
C SER A 457 8.17 -21.61 11.13
N GLU A 458 7.22 -22.33 10.53
CA GLU A 458 6.27 -23.16 11.30
C GLU A 458 6.91 -24.44 11.87
N ILE A 459 8.12 -24.79 11.40
CA ILE A 459 8.82 -26.00 11.83
C ILE A 459 9.56 -25.76 13.14
N ASP A 460 10.28 -24.65 13.25
CA ASP A 460 11.22 -24.38 14.35
C ASP A 460 11.13 -22.94 14.91
N GLY A 461 10.24 -22.09 14.39
CA GLY A 461 10.06 -20.71 14.85
C GLY A 461 11.17 -19.73 14.45
N SER A 462 12.16 -20.19 13.67
CA SER A 462 13.26 -19.36 13.14
C SER A 462 12.74 -18.24 12.24
N LYS A 463 13.53 -17.16 12.09
CA LYS A 463 13.15 -16.04 11.21
C LYS A 463 13.12 -16.50 9.75
N ILE A 464 12.21 -15.92 8.96
CA ILE A 464 12.17 -16.10 7.51
C ILE A 464 12.64 -14.80 6.84
N LEU A 465 13.66 -14.91 5.99
CA LEU A 465 14.05 -13.85 5.05
C LEU A 465 13.33 -14.10 3.73
N ASP A 466 12.24 -13.38 3.51
CA ASP A 466 11.44 -13.50 2.30
C ASP A 466 10.67 -12.21 2.03
N TYR A 467 10.33 -12.01 0.76
CA TYR A 467 9.48 -10.92 0.33
C TYR A 467 8.67 -11.27 -0.91
N GLU A 468 7.46 -10.73 -0.94
CA GLU A 468 6.64 -10.68 -2.15
C GLU A 468 5.86 -9.37 -2.19
N GLY A 469 5.67 -8.82 -3.38
CA GLY A 469 4.86 -7.63 -3.55
C GLY A 469 4.53 -7.36 -5.00
N ASN A 470 3.35 -6.77 -5.23
CA ASN A 470 3.02 -6.22 -6.53
C ASN A 470 4.07 -5.17 -6.91
N TRP A 471 4.43 -5.13 -8.19
CA TRP A 471 5.55 -4.36 -8.75
C TRP A 471 5.61 -2.93 -8.21
N ARG A 472 4.55 -2.16 -8.45
CA ARG A 472 4.46 -0.76 -8.03
C ARG A 472 4.60 -0.60 -6.52
N ASP A 473 3.90 -1.43 -5.75
CA ASP A 473 3.82 -1.29 -4.31
C ASP A 473 5.19 -1.44 -3.65
N ILE A 474 5.90 -2.52 -3.99
CA ILE A 474 7.16 -2.87 -3.33
C ILE A 474 8.30 -1.95 -3.75
N PHE A 475 8.41 -1.59 -5.03
CA PHE A 475 9.46 -0.66 -5.48
C PHE A 475 9.24 0.75 -4.95
N GLN A 476 7.98 1.19 -4.78
CA GLN A 476 7.69 2.44 -4.08
C GLN A 476 8.11 2.41 -2.59
N ASN A 477 7.90 1.28 -1.90
CA ASN A 477 8.34 1.17 -0.51
C ASN A 477 9.86 1.12 -0.39
N TRP A 478 10.52 0.48 -1.34
CA TRP A 478 11.98 0.39 -1.41
C TRP A 478 12.65 1.74 -1.67
N GLU A 479 12.00 2.68 -2.37
CA GLU A 479 12.52 4.05 -2.52
C GLU A 479 12.72 4.73 -1.16
N ALA A 480 11.73 4.64 -0.26
CA ALA A 480 11.85 5.17 1.10
C ALA A 480 12.88 4.37 1.93
N LEU A 481 12.86 3.04 1.82
CA LEU A 481 13.78 2.16 2.55
C LEU A 481 15.26 2.40 2.20
N ALA A 482 15.56 2.69 0.94
CA ALA A 482 16.91 2.93 0.45
C ALA A 482 17.60 4.09 1.17
N HIS A 483 16.84 5.10 1.62
CA HIS A 483 17.41 6.24 2.36
C HIS A 483 18.02 5.83 3.71
N SER A 484 17.53 4.75 4.32
CA SER A 484 18.07 4.18 5.55
C SER A 484 19.14 3.10 5.31
N TYR A 485 19.14 2.49 4.10
CA TYR A 485 20.10 1.45 3.70
C TYR A 485 20.68 1.68 2.29
N PRO A 486 21.48 2.74 2.09
CA PRO A 486 21.93 3.13 0.75
C PRO A 486 22.72 2.04 -0.01
N GLU A 487 23.50 1.18 0.67
CA GLU A 487 24.35 0.18 -0.01
C GLU A 487 23.57 -0.91 -0.75
N PHE A 488 22.28 -1.06 -0.48
CA PHE A 488 21.41 -2.03 -1.19
C PHE A 488 20.77 -1.47 -2.46
N ILE A 489 20.99 -0.20 -2.81
CA ILE A 489 20.36 0.40 -4.01
C ILE A 489 20.70 -0.34 -5.31
N GLU A 490 21.94 -0.81 -5.45
CA GLU A 490 22.35 -1.61 -6.61
C GLU A 490 21.51 -2.88 -6.72
N GLY A 491 21.23 -3.56 -5.60
CA GLY A 491 20.40 -4.77 -5.62
C GLY A 491 18.94 -4.48 -5.99
N MET A 492 18.39 -3.36 -5.55
CA MET A 492 17.05 -2.91 -5.95
C MET A 492 16.98 -2.61 -7.46
N ILE A 493 18.01 -1.93 -8.01
CA ILE A 493 18.12 -1.63 -9.46
C ILE A 493 18.27 -2.90 -10.28
N TYR A 494 19.14 -3.83 -9.86
CA TYR A 494 19.31 -5.12 -10.55
C TYR A 494 18.00 -5.91 -10.52
N LYS A 495 17.33 -5.99 -9.36
CA LYS A 495 16.05 -6.69 -9.23
C LYS A 495 14.97 -6.11 -10.15
N PHE A 496 14.90 -4.77 -10.25
CA PHE A 496 13.98 -4.09 -11.16
C PHE A 496 14.31 -4.41 -12.61
N LEU A 497 15.54 -4.13 -13.05
CA LEU A 497 15.92 -4.22 -14.45
C LEU A 497 15.90 -5.66 -14.96
N ASN A 498 16.36 -6.64 -14.17
CA ASN A 498 16.40 -8.03 -14.61
C ASN A 498 15.04 -8.71 -14.62
N ALA A 499 14.06 -8.14 -13.90
CA ALA A 499 12.66 -8.53 -14.01
C ALA A 499 11.92 -7.77 -15.14
N THR A 500 12.53 -6.77 -15.79
CA THR A 500 11.97 -6.10 -16.98
C THR A 500 12.13 -6.99 -18.22
N THR A 501 11.07 -7.10 -19.02
CA THR A 501 11.02 -7.88 -20.27
C THR A 501 11.72 -7.14 -21.42
N PHE A 502 11.99 -7.83 -22.52
CA PHE A 502 12.70 -7.22 -23.66
C PHE A 502 11.84 -6.19 -24.41
N GLU A 503 10.53 -6.32 -24.33
CA GLU A 503 9.56 -5.35 -24.86
C GLU A 503 9.46 -4.08 -24.01
N GLY A 504 10.21 -3.97 -22.91
CA GLY A 504 10.23 -2.79 -22.05
C GLY A 504 9.08 -2.73 -21.04
N TYR A 505 8.57 -3.89 -20.60
CA TYR A 505 7.54 -4.02 -19.55
C TYR A 505 7.99 -4.95 -18.42
N ASN A 506 7.08 -5.46 -17.59
CA ASN A 506 7.42 -6.28 -16.44
C ASN A 506 6.24 -7.17 -15.98
N PRO A 507 6.52 -8.29 -15.28
CA PRO A 507 5.50 -9.05 -14.57
C PRO A 507 4.86 -8.21 -13.44
N TYR A 508 3.68 -8.63 -12.97
CA TYR A 508 2.93 -7.85 -11.97
C TYR A 508 3.49 -7.98 -10.54
N ARG A 509 4.28 -9.03 -10.24
CA ARG A 509 4.80 -9.31 -8.88
C ARG A 509 6.28 -9.68 -8.92
N VAL A 510 7.02 -9.20 -7.92
CA VAL A 510 8.39 -9.66 -7.63
C VAL A 510 8.43 -10.39 -6.29
N THR A 511 9.30 -11.39 -6.19
CA THR A 511 9.53 -12.21 -4.99
C THR A 511 11.03 -12.36 -4.75
N LYS A 512 11.43 -12.85 -3.58
CA LYS A 512 12.84 -13.21 -3.35
C LYS A 512 13.37 -14.17 -4.40
N ASP A 513 12.58 -15.19 -4.72
CA ASP A 513 12.96 -16.25 -5.67
C ASP A 513 12.93 -15.77 -7.14
N GLY A 514 12.26 -14.66 -7.46
CA GLY A 514 12.17 -14.16 -8.84
C GLY A 514 11.02 -13.20 -9.04
N PHE A 515 10.06 -13.60 -9.86
CA PHE A 515 8.85 -12.85 -10.21
C PHE A 515 7.73 -13.81 -10.66
N ASP A 516 6.49 -13.32 -10.60
CA ASP A 516 5.29 -14.03 -11.04
C ASP A 516 4.49 -13.17 -12.02
N TRP A 517 3.94 -13.79 -13.07
CA TRP A 517 3.00 -13.17 -14.00
C TRP A 517 1.56 -13.64 -13.74
N GLU A 518 0.57 -12.88 -14.21
CA GLU A 518 -0.83 -13.30 -14.16
C GLU A 518 -1.11 -14.34 -15.25
N THR A 519 -2.05 -15.24 -14.98
CA THR A 519 -2.53 -16.27 -15.90
C THR A 519 -4.03 -16.08 -16.13
N ILE A 520 -4.53 -16.54 -17.28
CA ILE A 520 -5.97 -16.47 -17.59
C ILE A 520 -6.70 -17.62 -16.87
N GLU A 521 -7.72 -17.30 -16.09
CA GLU A 521 -8.66 -18.25 -15.49
C GLU A 521 -9.93 -18.32 -16.34
N GLU A 522 -10.17 -19.44 -17.04
CA GLU A 522 -11.24 -19.59 -18.05
C GLU A 522 -12.65 -19.25 -17.54
N ASN A 523 -12.90 -19.36 -16.23
CA ASN A 523 -14.20 -19.12 -15.62
C ASN A 523 -14.29 -17.79 -14.85
N ASP A 524 -13.21 -17.01 -14.80
CA ASP A 524 -13.23 -15.69 -14.17
C ASP A 524 -13.29 -14.59 -15.26
N PRO A 525 -14.44 -13.92 -15.47
CA PRO A 525 -14.55 -12.84 -16.43
C PRO A 525 -13.69 -11.60 -16.06
N TRP A 526 -13.09 -11.57 -14.87
CA TRP A 526 -12.12 -10.57 -14.43
C TRP A 526 -10.66 -11.01 -14.61
N SER A 527 -10.42 -12.22 -15.13
CA SER A 527 -9.08 -12.71 -15.43
C SER A 527 -8.67 -12.30 -16.85
N TYR A 528 -7.99 -11.17 -16.94
CA TYR A 528 -7.31 -10.70 -18.15
C TYR A 528 -5.80 -10.64 -17.86
N ILE A 529 -4.92 -10.51 -18.85
CA ILE A 529 -3.46 -10.31 -18.66
C ILE A 529 -3.01 -9.01 -19.33
N GLY A 530 -1.82 -8.51 -19.00
CA GLY A 530 -1.25 -7.34 -19.68
C GLY A 530 -0.16 -6.64 -18.88
N TYR A 531 0.21 -5.44 -19.32
CA TYR A 531 1.28 -4.64 -18.74
C TYR A 531 0.80 -3.24 -18.37
N TRP A 532 0.99 -2.81 -17.13
CA TRP A 532 0.61 -1.47 -16.69
C TRP A 532 1.58 -0.42 -17.24
N GLY A 533 1.03 0.67 -17.78
CA GLY A 533 1.82 1.72 -18.47
C GLY A 533 2.81 2.47 -17.57
N ASP A 534 2.47 2.63 -16.28
CA ASP A 534 3.26 3.41 -15.32
C ASP A 534 4.42 2.63 -14.69
N HIS A 535 4.42 1.29 -14.77
CA HIS A 535 5.31 0.43 -13.98
C HIS A 535 6.81 0.62 -14.22
N GLN A 536 7.22 1.27 -15.30
CA GLN A 536 8.64 1.35 -15.67
C GLN A 536 9.28 2.68 -15.28
N ILE A 537 8.90 3.77 -15.96
CA ILE A 537 9.69 5.01 -16.04
C ILE A 537 9.93 5.62 -14.66
N ILE A 538 8.88 6.04 -13.96
CA ILE A 538 9.04 6.86 -12.75
C ILE A 538 9.63 6.05 -11.60
N TYR A 539 9.26 4.78 -11.43
CA TYR A 539 9.74 3.96 -10.32
C TYR A 539 11.22 3.59 -10.48
N LEU A 540 11.66 3.25 -11.71
CA LEU A 540 13.07 3.06 -12.02
C LEU A 540 13.85 4.36 -11.80
N LEU A 541 13.33 5.48 -12.30
CA LEU A 541 14.00 6.78 -12.21
C LEU A 541 14.34 7.15 -10.77
N LYS A 542 13.44 6.91 -9.82
CA LYS A 542 13.73 7.26 -8.42
C LYS A 542 14.92 6.50 -7.85
N PHE A 543 15.14 5.24 -8.25
CA PHE A 543 16.34 4.49 -7.87
C PHE A 543 17.59 5.01 -8.58
N LEU A 544 17.48 5.34 -9.87
CA LEU A 544 18.61 5.88 -10.63
C LEU A 544 19.05 7.26 -10.12
N GLU A 545 18.11 8.14 -9.80
CA GLU A 545 18.38 9.43 -9.15
C GLU A 545 19.00 9.25 -7.76
N PHE A 546 18.55 8.24 -7.01
CA PHE A 546 19.10 7.93 -5.69
C PHE A 546 20.57 7.50 -5.81
N ILE A 547 20.87 6.46 -6.61
CA ILE A 547 22.24 5.94 -6.69
C ILE A 547 23.21 7.00 -7.21
N GLU A 548 22.81 7.86 -8.17
CA GLU A 548 23.68 8.90 -8.71
C GLU A 548 23.97 10.01 -7.69
N LYS A 549 23.04 10.30 -6.78
CA LYS A 549 23.26 11.26 -5.68
C LYS A 549 24.25 10.73 -4.64
N TYR A 550 24.13 9.45 -4.28
CA TYR A 550 24.93 8.83 -3.21
C TYR A 550 26.29 8.31 -3.70
N TYR A 551 26.33 7.79 -4.92
CA TYR A 551 27.49 7.17 -5.53
C TYR A 551 27.65 7.67 -6.98
N PRO A 552 28.11 8.92 -7.16
CA PRO A 552 28.23 9.52 -8.49
C PRO A 552 29.05 8.67 -9.45
N ASN A 553 28.61 8.58 -10.70
CA ASN A 553 29.20 7.75 -11.76
C ASN A 553 29.19 6.22 -11.50
N LYS A 554 28.54 5.72 -10.43
CA LYS A 554 28.48 4.27 -10.16
C LYS A 554 27.75 3.51 -11.27
N LEU A 555 26.71 4.10 -11.86
CA LEU A 555 25.96 3.53 -12.98
C LEU A 555 26.83 3.29 -14.22
N ALA A 556 27.84 4.13 -14.47
CA ALA A 556 28.67 4.06 -15.66
C ALA A 556 29.46 2.74 -15.76
N LYS A 557 29.81 2.11 -14.62
CA LYS A 557 30.42 0.76 -14.59
C LYS A 557 29.60 -0.25 -15.40
N ASN A 558 28.28 -0.12 -15.32
CA ASN A 558 27.33 -1.05 -15.93
C ASN A 558 26.95 -0.69 -17.38
N PHE A 559 27.54 0.38 -17.96
CA PHE A 559 27.28 0.77 -19.34
C PHE A 559 27.89 -0.18 -20.37
N THR A 560 28.95 -0.90 -20.00
CA THR A 560 29.66 -1.83 -20.87
C THR A 560 29.69 -3.27 -20.33
N GLU A 561 29.30 -3.50 -19.07
CA GLU A 561 29.21 -4.84 -18.47
C GLU A 561 27.89 -5.56 -18.83
N ASP A 562 27.98 -6.70 -19.52
CA ASP A 562 26.84 -7.54 -19.89
C ASP A 562 26.39 -8.45 -18.74
N VAL A 563 25.75 -7.85 -17.75
CA VAL A 563 25.32 -8.51 -16.50
C VAL A 563 23.81 -8.52 -16.30
N PHE A 564 23.05 -7.73 -17.06
CA PHE A 564 21.60 -7.70 -16.99
C PHE A 564 20.98 -8.73 -17.93
N VAL A 565 19.74 -9.12 -17.62
CA VAL A 565 18.97 -10.13 -18.34
C VAL A 565 17.56 -9.63 -18.63
N TYR A 566 16.79 -10.34 -19.45
CA TYR A 566 15.38 -10.08 -19.67
C TYR A 566 14.51 -11.15 -19.02
N ALA A 567 13.45 -10.74 -18.32
CA ALA A 567 12.39 -11.63 -17.89
C ALA A 567 11.66 -12.20 -19.10
N ASN A 568 11.38 -13.50 -19.08
CA ASN A 568 10.60 -14.20 -20.08
C ASN A 568 9.18 -14.38 -19.56
N VAL A 569 8.31 -13.42 -19.86
CA VAL A 569 6.88 -13.47 -19.51
C VAL A 569 6.13 -13.97 -20.74
N PRO A 570 5.21 -14.95 -20.62
CA PRO A 570 4.55 -15.59 -21.76
C PRO A 570 3.42 -14.73 -22.38
N TYR A 571 3.68 -13.44 -22.57
CA TYR A 571 2.75 -12.48 -23.15
C TYR A 571 3.27 -12.07 -24.52
N VAL A 572 2.43 -12.19 -25.55
CA VAL A 572 2.77 -11.82 -26.93
C VAL A 572 2.00 -10.57 -27.31
N ILE A 573 2.70 -9.45 -27.43
CA ILE A 573 2.08 -8.19 -27.89
C ILE A 573 1.90 -8.27 -29.41
N LYS A 574 0.65 -8.13 -29.88
CA LYS A 574 0.26 -8.23 -31.29
C LYS A 574 0.93 -7.18 -32.18
N SER A 575 0.75 -7.32 -33.49
CA SER A 575 1.28 -6.37 -34.48
C SER A 575 0.75 -4.96 -34.25
N TYR A 576 1.45 -3.94 -34.77
CA TYR A 576 0.96 -2.56 -34.74
C TYR A 576 -0.40 -2.44 -35.45
N GLU A 577 -0.56 -3.10 -36.59
CA GLU A 577 -1.78 -3.08 -37.39
C GLU A 577 -2.97 -3.69 -36.63
N ASP A 578 -2.77 -4.81 -35.94
CA ASP A 578 -3.81 -5.43 -35.10
C ASP A 578 -4.16 -4.55 -33.90
N THR A 579 -3.14 -3.92 -33.29
CA THR A 579 -3.33 -2.98 -32.18
C THR A 579 -4.11 -1.73 -32.62
N LEU A 580 -3.83 -1.21 -33.81
CA LEU A 580 -4.54 -0.05 -34.37
C LEU A 580 -5.99 -0.41 -34.73
N LYS A 581 -6.23 -1.66 -35.14
CA LYS A 581 -7.56 -2.17 -35.47
C LYS A 581 -8.43 -2.38 -34.22
N ASP A 582 -7.87 -2.97 -33.16
CA ASP A 582 -8.54 -3.12 -31.87
C ASP A 582 -7.55 -2.92 -30.71
N PRO A 583 -7.45 -1.72 -30.15
CA PRO A 583 -6.45 -1.42 -29.12
C PRO A 583 -6.82 -1.97 -27.74
N LYS A 584 -7.96 -2.68 -27.61
CA LYS A 584 -8.36 -3.38 -26.38
C LYS A 584 -7.98 -4.86 -26.40
N ASP A 585 -7.67 -5.42 -27.56
CA ASP A 585 -7.31 -6.83 -27.76
C ASP A 585 -5.90 -6.94 -28.37
N THR A 586 -4.87 -6.75 -27.55
CA THR A 586 -3.51 -6.43 -28.00
C THR A 586 -2.44 -7.38 -27.47
N ILE A 587 -2.74 -8.22 -26.49
CA ILE A 587 -1.78 -9.14 -25.87
C ILE A 587 -2.41 -10.51 -25.67
N ASP A 588 -1.79 -11.52 -26.30
CA ASP A 588 -2.16 -12.92 -26.14
C ASP A 588 -1.32 -13.61 -25.06
N PHE A 589 -1.90 -14.60 -24.37
CA PHE A 589 -1.16 -15.48 -23.47
C PHE A 589 -0.63 -16.70 -24.23
N ASP A 590 0.69 -16.86 -24.31
CA ASP A 590 1.32 -18.02 -24.94
C ASP A 590 1.47 -19.18 -23.93
N ALA A 591 0.45 -20.03 -23.88
CA ALA A 591 0.44 -21.21 -23.00
C ALA A 591 1.58 -22.21 -23.27
N LYS A 592 2.10 -22.27 -24.52
CA LYS A 592 3.24 -23.16 -24.83
C LYS A 592 4.53 -22.61 -24.26
N LEU A 593 4.72 -21.29 -24.35
CA LEU A 593 5.84 -20.61 -23.74
C LEU A 593 5.78 -20.71 -22.21
N ASP A 594 4.60 -20.53 -21.61
CA ASP A 594 4.41 -20.71 -20.16
C ASP A 594 4.83 -22.12 -19.72
N GLN A 595 4.32 -23.16 -20.37
CA GLN A 595 4.72 -24.55 -20.07
C GLN A 595 6.22 -24.74 -20.19
N LYS A 596 6.84 -24.24 -21.27
CA LYS A 596 8.29 -24.33 -21.49
C LYS A 596 9.08 -23.61 -20.39
N ILE A 597 8.60 -22.45 -19.92
CA ILE A 597 9.21 -21.73 -18.81
C ILE A 597 9.11 -22.55 -17.52
N GLN A 598 7.97 -23.19 -17.22
CA GLN A 598 7.83 -24.04 -16.03
C GLN A 598 8.80 -25.24 -16.09
N GLU A 599 8.91 -25.92 -17.24
CA GLU A 599 9.87 -27.01 -17.45
C GLU A 599 11.33 -26.53 -17.24
N GLU A 600 11.66 -25.33 -17.73
CA GLU A 600 12.97 -24.72 -17.51
C GLU A 600 13.19 -24.30 -16.06
N LYS A 601 12.16 -23.85 -15.34
CA LYS A 601 12.24 -23.57 -13.89
C LYS A 601 12.51 -24.83 -13.08
N GLU A 602 11.88 -25.94 -13.43
CA GLU A 602 12.17 -27.24 -12.80
C GLU A 602 13.63 -27.67 -13.06
N ARG A 603 14.15 -27.41 -14.26
CA ARG A 603 15.50 -27.82 -14.67
C ARG A 603 16.62 -26.92 -14.14
N LEU A 604 16.47 -25.60 -14.23
CA LEU A 604 17.50 -24.61 -13.88
C LEU A 604 17.28 -23.99 -12.50
N GLY A 605 16.06 -23.93 -11.99
CA GLY A 605 15.69 -22.99 -10.93
C GLY A 605 15.03 -21.74 -11.50
N ALA A 606 14.83 -20.69 -10.70
CA ALA A 606 14.11 -19.48 -11.12
C ALA A 606 14.67 -18.79 -12.38
N ASP A 607 15.98 -18.89 -12.63
CA ASP A 607 16.62 -18.41 -13.87
C ASP A 607 16.08 -19.08 -15.15
N GLY A 608 15.31 -20.18 -15.03
CA GLY A 608 14.57 -20.77 -16.13
C GLY A 608 13.48 -19.84 -16.72
N ALA A 609 13.07 -18.81 -15.96
CA ALA A 609 12.15 -17.77 -16.41
C ALA A 609 12.86 -16.57 -17.09
N LEU A 610 14.16 -16.68 -17.38
CA LEU A 610 14.90 -15.66 -18.13
C LEU A 610 14.95 -15.99 -19.62
N LEU A 611 14.93 -14.94 -20.45
CA LEU A 611 14.99 -15.10 -21.90
C LEU A 611 16.33 -15.71 -22.32
N ARG A 612 16.27 -16.63 -23.27
CA ARG A 612 17.45 -17.30 -23.84
C ARG A 612 17.64 -16.90 -25.29
N ASP A 613 18.88 -16.78 -25.71
CA ASP A 613 19.26 -16.54 -27.09
C ASP A 613 19.05 -17.79 -27.97
N GLU A 614 19.26 -17.66 -29.27
CA GLU A 614 19.18 -18.77 -30.23
C GLU A 614 20.16 -19.91 -29.92
N ASN A 615 21.23 -19.62 -29.17
CA ASN A 615 22.24 -20.57 -28.72
C ASN A 615 21.89 -21.23 -27.36
N PHE A 616 20.69 -20.98 -26.84
CA PHE A 616 20.16 -21.48 -25.57
C PHE A 616 20.95 -21.00 -24.33
N PHE A 617 21.69 -19.90 -24.39
CA PHE A 617 22.25 -19.24 -23.21
C PHE A 617 21.29 -18.16 -22.72
N ILE A 618 21.34 -17.86 -21.41
CA ILE A 618 20.61 -16.69 -20.87
C ILE A 618 21.21 -15.46 -21.56
N HIS A 619 20.35 -14.70 -22.27
CA HIS A 619 20.74 -13.50 -23.01
C HIS A 619 21.17 -12.41 -22.03
N LYS A 620 22.33 -11.79 -22.28
CA LYS A 620 22.92 -10.81 -21.36
C LYS A 620 23.26 -9.50 -22.05
N VAL A 621 22.94 -8.42 -21.37
CA VAL A 621 22.99 -7.06 -21.89
C VAL A 621 23.51 -6.10 -20.83
N ASN A 622 23.97 -4.94 -21.26
CA ASN A 622 24.41 -3.88 -20.35
C ASN A 622 23.25 -2.94 -19.97
N LEU A 623 23.55 -1.99 -19.09
CA LEU A 623 22.57 -1.04 -18.58
C LEU A 623 22.00 -0.14 -19.69
N ILE A 624 22.82 0.31 -20.65
CA ILE A 624 22.36 1.19 -21.75
C ILE A 624 21.27 0.50 -22.55
N GLU A 625 21.47 -0.78 -22.88
CA GLU A 625 20.45 -1.58 -23.56
C GLU A 625 19.16 -1.70 -22.73
N LYS A 626 19.25 -1.98 -21.42
CA LYS A 626 18.06 -2.07 -20.55
C LYS A 626 17.27 -0.75 -20.49
N LEU A 627 17.97 0.38 -20.39
CA LEU A 627 17.34 1.71 -20.37
C LEU A 627 16.75 2.07 -21.74
N LEU A 628 17.43 1.71 -22.83
CA LEU A 628 16.92 1.92 -24.19
C LEU A 628 15.69 1.07 -24.48
N ALA A 629 15.65 -0.20 -24.08
CA ALA A 629 14.50 -1.07 -24.29
C ALA A 629 13.23 -0.45 -23.68
N THR A 630 13.30 0.04 -22.44
CA THR A 630 12.14 0.66 -21.77
C THR A 630 11.76 2.02 -22.36
N VAL A 631 12.74 2.85 -22.75
CA VAL A 631 12.48 4.15 -23.40
C VAL A 631 11.85 3.94 -24.78
N LEU A 632 12.41 3.08 -25.62
CA LEU A 632 11.93 2.84 -26.97
C LEU A 632 10.54 2.20 -26.96
N ALA A 633 10.22 1.35 -25.99
CA ALA A 633 8.87 0.83 -25.79
C ALA A 633 7.83 1.92 -25.50
N LYS A 634 8.20 2.98 -24.77
CA LYS A 634 7.32 4.13 -24.55
C LYS A 634 7.25 5.02 -25.80
N VAL A 635 8.38 5.26 -26.46
CA VAL A 635 8.45 6.10 -27.66
C VAL A 635 7.74 5.46 -28.86
N SER A 636 7.71 4.13 -28.99
CA SER A 636 6.91 3.46 -30.03
C SER A 636 5.39 3.64 -29.86
N ASN A 637 4.96 4.03 -28.66
CA ASN A 637 3.58 4.36 -28.32
C ASN A 637 3.35 5.88 -28.17
N PHE A 638 4.33 6.72 -28.54
CA PHE A 638 4.20 8.16 -28.44
C PHE A 638 3.28 8.71 -29.54
N ILE A 639 2.24 9.41 -29.12
CA ILE A 639 1.33 10.17 -29.98
C ILE A 639 1.62 11.66 -29.76
N PRO A 640 2.17 12.38 -30.76
CA PRO A 640 2.47 13.81 -30.62
C PRO A 640 1.25 14.61 -30.16
N GLU A 641 1.43 15.60 -29.28
CA GLU A 641 0.38 16.36 -28.57
C GLU A 641 -0.64 15.52 -27.77
N GLY A 642 -0.57 14.18 -27.79
CA GLY A 642 -1.51 13.27 -27.14
C GLY A 642 -0.95 12.62 -25.87
N GLY A 643 0.31 12.18 -25.87
CA GLY A 643 0.94 11.44 -24.77
C GLY A 643 1.46 10.05 -25.17
N ILE A 644 1.55 9.13 -24.20
CA ILE A 644 1.91 7.71 -24.43
C ILE A 644 0.65 6.85 -24.49
N TRP A 645 0.44 6.10 -25.57
CA TRP A 645 -0.76 5.32 -25.80
C TRP A 645 -0.94 4.16 -24.79
N LEU A 646 -2.15 4.00 -24.24
CA LEU A 646 -2.51 2.95 -23.29
C LEU A 646 -3.13 1.74 -23.99
N ASN A 647 -2.30 0.89 -24.57
CA ASN A 647 -2.74 -0.22 -25.44
C ASN A 647 -2.25 -1.60 -24.97
N THR A 648 -1.96 -1.78 -23.68
CA THR A 648 -1.34 -3.01 -23.14
C THR A 648 -2.24 -3.77 -22.16
N GLN A 649 -3.56 -3.72 -22.37
CA GLN A 649 -4.60 -4.46 -21.61
C GLN A 649 -4.64 -4.22 -20.09
N ARG A 650 -3.87 -3.25 -19.58
CA ARG A 650 -3.85 -2.82 -18.18
C ARG A 650 -3.79 -1.30 -18.09
N PRO A 651 -4.39 -0.71 -17.03
CA PRO A 651 -4.34 0.73 -16.80
C PRO A 651 -2.95 1.17 -16.32
N GLU A 652 -2.86 2.41 -15.84
CA GLU A 652 -1.72 2.91 -15.09
C GLU A 652 -1.99 2.83 -13.57
N TRP A 653 -1.64 3.87 -12.80
CA TRP A 653 -1.81 3.88 -11.35
C TRP A 653 -3.29 3.76 -10.91
N ASN A 654 -4.19 4.49 -11.57
CA ASN A 654 -5.61 4.51 -11.22
C ASN A 654 -6.39 3.38 -11.89
N ASP A 655 -6.55 2.26 -11.19
CA ASP A 655 -7.30 1.10 -11.71
C ASP A 655 -8.81 1.41 -11.92
N ALA A 656 -9.36 2.44 -11.27
CA ALA A 656 -10.76 2.83 -11.47
C ALA A 656 -11.01 3.50 -12.83
N ASN A 657 -9.95 3.97 -13.52
CA ASN A 657 -9.99 4.47 -14.89
C ASN A 657 -9.56 3.41 -15.93
N ASN A 658 -9.77 2.13 -15.65
CA ASN A 658 -9.35 1.02 -16.51
C ASN A 658 -9.99 0.99 -17.91
N ALA A 659 -11.14 1.64 -18.14
CA ALA A 659 -11.73 1.67 -19.48
C ALA A 659 -11.01 2.60 -20.46
N LEU A 660 -10.09 3.46 -19.96
CA LEU A 660 -9.17 4.22 -20.79
C LEU A 660 -8.20 3.33 -21.57
N VAL A 661 -7.94 2.10 -21.12
CA VAL A 661 -7.14 1.13 -21.89
C VAL A 661 -7.82 0.90 -23.24
N GLY A 662 -7.07 1.04 -24.32
CA GLY A 662 -7.57 1.11 -25.69
C GLY A 662 -7.30 2.48 -26.29
N ASN A 663 -8.19 3.45 -26.09
CA ASN A 663 -8.11 4.76 -26.74
C ASN A 663 -7.44 5.85 -25.87
N GLY A 664 -7.20 5.56 -24.59
CA GLY A 664 -6.58 6.48 -23.66
C GLY A 664 -5.10 6.72 -23.98
N VAL A 665 -4.65 7.94 -23.73
CA VAL A 665 -3.27 8.36 -23.96
C VAL A 665 -2.78 9.09 -22.71
N SER A 666 -1.69 8.62 -22.11
CA SER A 666 -1.15 9.13 -20.85
C SER A 666 -0.18 10.27 -21.08
N MET A 667 -0.59 11.48 -20.66
CA MET A 667 0.33 12.60 -20.47
C MET A 667 1.11 12.44 -19.16
N VAL A 668 0.53 11.77 -18.15
CA VAL A 668 1.18 11.44 -16.87
C VAL A 668 2.53 10.75 -17.11
N THR A 669 2.55 9.66 -17.86
CA THR A 669 3.77 8.93 -18.20
C THR A 669 4.71 9.76 -19.08
N LEU A 670 4.17 10.62 -19.96
CA LEU A 670 4.99 11.53 -20.77
C LEU A 670 5.75 12.54 -19.91
N TYR A 671 5.11 13.12 -18.88
CA TYR A 671 5.76 14.06 -17.96
C TYR A 671 6.93 13.41 -17.22
N TYR A 672 6.75 12.18 -16.74
CA TYR A 672 7.82 11.42 -16.11
C TYR A 672 8.89 10.96 -17.10
N LEU A 673 8.52 10.62 -18.34
CA LEU A 673 9.47 10.28 -19.40
C LEU A 673 10.36 11.48 -19.72
N ARG A 674 9.83 12.70 -19.71
CA ARG A 674 10.64 13.91 -19.87
C ARG A 674 11.72 14.02 -18.78
N ARG A 675 11.37 13.80 -17.50
CA ARG A 675 12.36 13.79 -16.39
C ARG A 675 13.38 12.65 -16.58
N PHE A 676 12.92 11.48 -17.00
CA PHE A 676 13.76 10.31 -17.24
C PHE A 676 14.80 10.57 -18.32
N ILE A 677 14.41 11.13 -19.47
CA ILE A 677 15.32 11.44 -20.58
C ILE A 677 16.33 12.52 -20.17
N ASN A 678 15.91 13.53 -19.41
CA ASN A 678 16.82 14.54 -18.88
C ASN A 678 17.89 13.92 -17.96
N PHE A 679 17.49 12.99 -17.09
CA PHE A 679 18.44 12.25 -16.25
C PHE A 679 19.34 11.31 -17.07
N PHE A 680 18.77 10.59 -18.04
CA PHE A 680 19.51 9.62 -18.85
C PHE A 680 20.58 10.30 -19.73
N GLU A 681 20.25 11.46 -20.29
CA GLU A 681 21.22 12.29 -21.02
C GLU A 681 22.37 12.73 -20.12
N ASP A 682 22.09 13.23 -18.90
CA ASP A 682 23.12 13.69 -17.96
C ASP A 682 24.13 12.58 -17.60
N ILE A 683 23.67 11.37 -17.30
CA ILE A 683 24.59 10.26 -16.97
C ILE A 683 25.39 9.75 -18.18
N VAL A 684 24.84 9.83 -19.39
CA VAL A 684 25.55 9.49 -20.64
C VAL A 684 26.60 10.56 -20.96
N GLU A 685 26.26 11.84 -20.78
CA GLU A 685 27.19 12.96 -20.99
C GLU A 685 28.39 12.91 -20.06
N LYS A 686 28.17 12.56 -18.78
CA LYS A 686 29.23 12.39 -17.76
C LYS A 686 30.10 11.16 -17.97
N SER A 687 29.59 10.12 -18.63
CA SER A 687 30.33 8.89 -18.91
C SER A 687 31.52 9.13 -19.84
N SER A 688 32.65 8.46 -19.55
CA SER A 688 33.85 8.45 -20.40
C SER A 688 33.75 7.53 -21.62
N GLU A 689 32.74 6.66 -21.68
CA GLU A 689 32.50 5.77 -22.81
C GLU A 689 32.00 6.54 -24.04
N GLU A 690 32.56 6.23 -25.22
CA GLU A 690 32.19 6.85 -26.50
C GLU A 690 31.23 5.98 -27.33
N THR A 691 31.16 4.68 -27.03
CA THR A 691 30.32 3.71 -27.75
C THR A 691 29.76 2.67 -26.79
N TYR A 692 28.54 2.21 -27.05
CA TYR A 692 27.86 1.21 -26.24
C TYR A 692 27.46 0.02 -27.11
N ALA A 693 27.82 -1.20 -26.70
CA ALA A 693 27.48 -2.42 -27.43
C ALA A 693 26.06 -2.87 -27.08
N VAL A 694 25.15 -2.83 -28.05
CA VAL A 694 23.72 -3.14 -27.86
C VAL A 694 23.32 -4.24 -28.84
N SER A 695 22.40 -5.12 -28.45
CA SER A 695 21.84 -6.14 -29.35
C SER A 695 21.46 -5.55 -30.69
N LYS A 696 21.84 -6.23 -31.77
CA LYS A 696 21.63 -5.79 -33.14
C LYS A 696 20.17 -5.45 -33.43
N GLU A 697 19.25 -6.27 -32.92
CA GLU A 697 17.81 -6.10 -33.06
C GLU A 697 17.35 -4.78 -32.43
N LEU A 698 17.85 -4.44 -31.23
CA LEU A 698 17.52 -3.19 -30.54
C LEU A 698 18.19 -1.98 -31.19
N THR A 699 19.41 -2.15 -31.73
CA THR A 699 20.10 -1.09 -32.49
C THR A 699 19.30 -0.69 -33.73
N ASN A 700 18.75 -1.66 -34.48
CA ASN A 700 17.87 -1.39 -35.62
C ASN A 700 16.58 -0.66 -35.20
N PHE A 701 16.00 -1.05 -34.06
CA PHE A 701 14.83 -0.37 -33.51
C PHE A 701 15.14 1.08 -33.14
N PHE A 702 16.25 1.30 -32.40
CA PHE A 702 16.75 2.63 -32.04
C PHE A 702 16.96 3.51 -33.26
N GLN A 703 17.69 3.03 -34.28
CA GLN A 703 17.97 3.79 -35.50
C GLN A 703 16.68 4.17 -36.25
N SER A 704 15.72 3.24 -36.33
CA SER A 704 14.42 3.49 -36.97
C SER A 704 13.64 4.60 -36.27
N VAL A 705 13.58 4.57 -34.94
CA VAL A 705 12.92 5.60 -34.12
C VAL A 705 13.67 6.94 -34.22
N ALA A 706 14.99 6.94 -34.09
CA ALA A 706 15.81 8.15 -34.18
C ALA A 706 15.68 8.82 -35.56
N LEU A 707 15.66 8.04 -36.64
CA LEU A 707 15.41 8.54 -37.99
C LEU A 707 14.01 9.13 -38.11
N ALA A 708 12.98 8.43 -37.61
CA ALA A 708 11.60 8.90 -37.66
C ALA A 708 11.43 10.28 -36.99
N LEU A 709 11.98 10.46 -35.79
CA LEU A 709 11.90 11.72 -35.05
C LEU A 709 12.66 12.85 -35.77
N ASN A 710 13.87 12.57 -36.27
CA ASN A 710 14.69 13.57 -36.95
C ASN A 710 14.09 13.99 -38.31
N SER A 711 13.63 13.04 -39.12
CA SER A 711 13.07 13.32 -40.44
C SER A 711 11.75 14.11 -40.38
N ASN A 712 11.01 14.03 -39.26
CA ASN A 712 9.75 14.73 -39.08
C ASN A 712 9.84 15.96 -38.15
N VAL A 713 11.03 16.37 -37.71
CA VAL A 713 11.19 17.44 -36.70
C VAL A 713 10.56 18.78 -37.08
N SER A 714 10.35 19.04 -38.38
CA SER A 714 9.71 20.25 -38.90
C SER A 714 8.25 20.41 -38.44
N ILE A 715 7.55 19.32 -38.09
CA ILE A 715 6.17 19.37 -37.62
C ILE A 715 6.04 20.09 -36.27
N LEU A 716 7.13 20.25 -35.52
CA LEU A 716 7.18 20.96 -34.24
C LEU A 716 7.14 22.49 -34.37
N SER A 717 7.18 23.03 -35.59
CA SER A 717 7.15 24.48 -35.84
C SER A 717 5.80 25.15 -35.53
N GLY A 718 4.74 24.37 -35.31
CA GLY A 718 3.40 24.83 -34.97
C GLY A 718 2.55 23.72 -34.38
N LYS A 719 1.23 23.83 -34.51
CA LYS A 719 0.29 22.76 -34.15
C LYS A 719 0.47 21.58 -35.13
N ILE A 720 0.55 20.36 -34.61
CA ILE A 720 0.70 19.16 -35.42
C ILE A 720 -0.66 18.76 -36.01
N SER A 721 -0.70 18.49 -37.32
CA SER A 721 -1.92 18.03 -37.98
C SER A 721 -2.24 16.57 -37.65
N ASP A 722 -3.51 16.17 -37.72
CA ASP A 722 -3.91 14.79 -37.44
C ASP A 722 -3.29 13.79 -38.45
N ALA A 723 -2.98 14.24 -39.66
CA ALA A 723 -2.25 13.47 -40.66
C ALA A 723 -0.77 13.28 -40.31
N ASP A 724 -0.09 14.34 -39.86
CA ASP A 724 1.30 14.24 -39.40
C ASP A 724 1.40 13.38 -38.14
N ARG A 725 0.42 13.51 -37.23
CA ARG A 725 0.31 12.72 -36.00
C ARG A 725 0.21 11.23 -36.32
N LYS A 726 -0.68 10.85 -37.24
CA LYS A 726 -0.84 9.48 -37.71
C LYS A 726 0.41 8.98 -38.43
N THR A 727 1.02 9.80 -39.28
CA THR A 727 2.26 9.45 -39.99
C THR A 727 3.37 9.08 -39.01
N LEU A 728 3.61 9.91 -37.99
CA LEU A 728 4.65 9.62 -37.01
C LEU A 728 4.29 8.41 -36.12
N LEU A 729 3.04 8.28 -35.67
CA LEU A 729 2.56 7.12 -34.91
C LEU A 729 2.76 5.81 -35.70
N ASP A 730 2.41 5.78 -36.98
CA ASP A 730 2.57 4.60 -37.83
C ASP A 730 4.04 4.19 -37.93
N ILE A 731 4.96 5.14 -38.12
CA ILE A 731 6.39 4.85 -38.24
C ILE A 731 6.95 4.29 -36.91
N LEU A 732 6.62 4.94 -35.79
CA LEU A 732 7.09 4.56 -34.45
C LEU A 732 6.52 3.20 -34.01
N GLY A 733 5.21 3.00 -34.20
CA GLY A 733 4.51 1.76 -33.85
C GLY A 733 5.00 0.56 -34.66
N LYS A 734 5.21 0.74 -35.97
CA LYS A 734 5.79 -0.31 -36.84
C LYS A 734 7.23 -0.65 -36.47
N ALA A 735 8.05 0.35 -36.12
CA ALA A 735 9.42 0.08 -35.67
C ALA A 735 9.43 -0.81 -34.40
N GLY A 736 8.59 -0.49 -33.43
CA GLY A 736 8.42 -1.32 -32.24
C GLY A 736 7.81 -2.69 -32.53
N SER A 737 6.91 -2.79 -33.52
CA SER A 737 6.30 -4.06 -33.97
C SER A 737 7.33 -4.98 -34.57
N THR A 738 8.11 -4.50 -35.53
CA THR A 738 9.18 -5.27 -36.17
C THR A 738 10.16 -5.81 -35.14
N TYR A 739 10.59 -4.98 -34.18
CA TYR A 739 11.52 -5.41 -33.11
C TYR A 739 10.98 -6.61 -32.32
N ARG A 740 9.76 -6.51 -31.79
CA ARG A 740 9.20 -7.57 -30.95
C ARG A 740 8.85 -8.83 -31.73
N THR A 741 8.29 -8.69 -32.94
CA THR A 741 7.93 -9.86 -33.76
C THR A 741 9.16 -10.66 -34.16
N THR A 742 10.28 -9.98 -34.50
CA THR A 742 11.55 -10.67 -34.77
C THR A 742 11.99 -11.51 -33.58
N ILE A 743 11.95 -10.96 -32.36
CA ILE A 743 12.38 -11.70 -31.16
C ILE A 743 11.41 -12.83 -30.81
N TYR A 744 10.09 -12.64 -30.96
CA TYR A 744 9.12 -13.72 -30.75
C TYR A 744 9.32 -14.90 -31.71
N GLU A 745 9.66 -14.62 -32.98
CA GLU A 745 9.80 -15.63 -34.02
C GLU A 745 11.16 -16.34 -33.99
N THR A 746 12.25 -15.59 -33.82
CA THR A 746 13.62 -16.11 -33.98
C THR A 746 14.47 -16.05 -32.71
N GLY A 747 14.03 -15.33 -31.68
CA GLY A 747 14.87 -15.01 -30.52
C GLY A 747 15.96 -14.00 -30.83
N PHE A 748 16.80 -13.68 -29.83
CA PHE A 748 18.00 -12.86 -30.02
C PHE A 748 19.13 -13.68 -30.64
N THR A 749 19.88 -13.10 -31.59
CA THR A 749 21.07 -13.74 -32.16
C THR A 749 22.30 -13.68 -31.25
N SER A 750 22.26 -12.79 -30.25
CA SER A 750 23.40 -12.41 -29.39
C SER A 750 24.49 -11.57 -30.07
N ASP A 751 24.31 -11.20 -31.34
CA ASP A 751 25.17 -10.20 -31.99
C ASP A 751 24.89 -8.80 -31.43
N LYS A 752 25.95 -8.02 -31.26
CA LYS A 752 25.86 -6.62 -30.81
C LYS A 752 26.46 -5.66 -31.82
N GLU A 753 25.84 -4.49 -31.91
CA GLU A 753 26.30 -3.35 -32.68
C GLU A 753 26.60 -2.18 -31.75
N ALA A 754 27.53 -1.31 -32.15
CA ALA A 754 27.91 -0.16 -31.36
C ALA A 754 26.98 1.02 -31.66
N ILE A 755 26.40 1.62 -30.62
CA ILE A 755 25.74 2.92 -30.68
C ILE A 755 26.72 3.98 -30.16
N ALA A 756 26.99 5.02 -30.95
CA ALA A 756 27.88 6.10 -30.53
C ALA A 756 27.18 7.02 -29.50
N LYS A 757 27.95 7.55 -28.55
CA LYS A 757 27.47 8.54 -27.57
C LYS A 757 26.80 9.74 -28.25
N GLY A 758 27.41 10.23 -29.33
CA GLY A 758 26.84 11.34 -30.13
C GLY A 758 25.46 11.03 -30.72
N ASP A 759 25.21 9.79 -31.15
CA ASP A 759 23.91 9.38 -31.69
C ASP A 759 22.84 9.32 -30.59
N LEU A 760 23.21 8.82 -29.40
CA LEU A 760 22.33 8.81 -28.23
C LEU A 760 21.98 10.22 -27.75
N THR A 761 22.97 11.09 -27.60
CA THR A 761 22.74 12.49 -27.21
C THR A 761 21.89 13.23 -28.26
N SER A 762 22.11 12.96 -29.54
CA SER A 762 21.26 13.50 -30.62
C SER A 762 19.81 13.01 -30.51
N PHE A 763 19.63 11.71 -30.24
CA PHE A 763 18.32 11.11 -29.99
C PHE A 763 17.60 11.74 -28.78
N PHE A 764 18.28 11.90 -27.64
CA PHE A 764 17.70 12.56 -26.47
C PHE A 764 17.28 13.99 -26.76
N ASN A 765 18.11 14.74 -27.48
CA ASN A 765 17.81 16.12 -27.86
C ASN A 765 16.59 16.24 -28.77
N VAL A 766 16.46 15.39 -29.80
CA VAL A 766 15.27 15.42 -30.65
C VAL A 766 14.03 14.94 -29.89
N LEU A 767 14.14 13.89 -29.07
CA LEU A 767 13.04 13.37 -28.28
C LEU A 767 12.51 14.42 -27.31
N LYS A 768 13.38 15.08 -26.53
CA LYS A 768 12.97 16.17 -25.62
C LYS A 768 12.19 17.27 -26.34
N LYS A 769 12.54 17.64 -27.58
CA LYS A 769 11.77 18.64 -28.35
C LYS A 769 10.33 18.19 -28.60
N TYR A 770 10.11 16.91 -28.94
CA TYR A 770 8.76 16.35 -29.10
C TYR A 770 8.00 16.30 -27.77
N LEU A 771 8.67 15.87 -26.68
CA LEU A 771 8.06 15.81 -25.35
C LEU A 771 7.67 17.22 -24.87
N ASP A 772 8.59 18.18 -24.91
CA ASP A 772 8.38 19.56 -24.48
C ASP A 772 7.28 20.26 -25.30
N HIS A 773 7.25 20.05 -26.63
CA HIS A 773 6.16 20.54 -27.49
C HIS A 773 4.82 19.93 -27.07
N THR A 774 4.77 18.62 -26.83
CA THR A 774 3.56 17.92 -26.39
C THR A 774 3.09 18.39 -25.02
N ILE A 775 4.00 18.66 -24.08
CA ILE A 775 3.68 19.23 -22.76
C ILE A 775 3.06 20.62 -22.93
N ALA A 776 3.69 21.50 -23.73
CA ALA A 776 3.17 22.84 -23.98
C ALA A 776 1.77 22.83 -24.62
N ALA A 777 1.51 21.90 -25.55
CA ALA A 777 0.21 21.72 -26.20
C ALA A 777 -0.89 21.20 -25.24
N ASN A 778 -0.53 20.70 -24.06
CA ASN A 778 -1.45 20.12 -23.08
C ASN A 778 -1.73 21.01 -21.86
N LYS A 779 -1.33 22.28 -21.90
CA LYS A 779 -1.72 23.27 -20.91
C LYS A 779 -3.17 23.74 -21.15
N ARG A 780 -4.01 23.66 -20.13
CA ARG A 780 -5.39 24.13 -20.13
C ARG A 780 -5.48 25.63 -19.88
N THR A 781 -6.65 26.20 -20.17
CA THR A 781 -6.96 27.62 -19.95
C THR A 781 -7.01 28.02 -18.47
N ASP A 782 -7.22 27.06 -17.57
CA ASP A 782 -7.22 27.22 -16.10
C ASP A 782 -5.82 27.02 -15.47
N ASN A 783 -4.77 26.97 -16.29
CA ASN A 783 -3.37 26.67 -15.95
C ASN A 783 -3.07 25.24 -15.51
N LEU A 784 -4.07 24.36 -15.42
CA LEU A 784 -3.84 22.93 -15.20
C LEU A 784 -3.31 22.27 -16.47
N TYR A 785 -2.87 21.02 -16.34
CA TYR A 785 -2.41 20.21 -17.46
C TYR A 785 -3.26 18.96 -17.61
N HIS A 786 -3.45 18.51 -18.86
CA HIS A 786 -4.17 17.26 -19.12
C HIS A 786 -3.42 16.05 -18.56
N ALA A 787 -4.14 15.12 -17.93
CA ALA A 787 -3.56 13.89 -17.39
C ALA A 787 -3.64 12.74 -18.39
N TYR A 788 -4.86 12.52 -18.91
CA TYR A 788 -5.16 11.52 -19.92
C TYR A 788 -6.00 12.14 -21.02
N ASN A 789 -5.67 11.80 -22.26
CA ASN A 789 -6.37 12.20 -23.47
C ASN A 789 -7.00 10.97 -24.13
N LEU A 790 -7.81 11.19 -25.17
CA LEU A 790 -8.35 10.14 -26.01
C LEU A 790 -7.84 10.33 -27.45
N MET A 791 -7.37 9.25 -28.06
CA MET A 791 -7.07 9.19 -29.49
C MET A 791 -8.19 8.49 -30.26
N THR A 792 -8.51 9.01 -31.44
CA THR A 792 -9.44 8.39 -32.38
C THR A 792 -8.79 8.28 -33.75
N VAL A 793 -8.81 7.07 -34.32
CA VAL A 793 -8.43 6.85 -35.71
C VAL A 793 -9.63 7.27 -36.58
N GLU A 794 -9.54 8.44 -37.20
CA GLU A 794 -10.64 9.00 -38.02
C GLU A 794 -10.69 8.33 -39.41
N SER A 795 -9.52 7.98 -39.92
CA SER A 795 -9.32 7.31 -41.21
C SER A 795 -7.95 6.62 -41.25
N ASP A 796 -7.63 5.96 -42.37
CA ASP A 796 -6.30 5.36 -42.59
C ASP A 796 -5.16 6.39 -42.51
N THR A 797 -5.46 7.69 -42.66
CA THR A 797 -4.46 8.76 -42.72
C THR A 797 -4.47 9.72 -41.55
N GLU A 798 -5.45 9.67 -40.62
CA GLU A 798 -5.62 10.70 -39.58
C GLU A 798 -5.90 10.11 -38.19
N VAL A 799 -5.26 10.70 -37.18
CA VAL A 799 -5.55 10.45 -35.75
C VAL A 799 -5.79 11.76 -35.04
N SER A 800 -7.00 11.92 -34.48
CA SER A 800 -7.42 13.08 -33.71
C SER A 800 -7.20 12.87 -32.22
N ILE A 801 -7.11 13.98 -31.47
CA ILE A 801 -7.00 14.01 -30.00
C ILE A 801 -8.19 14.76 -29.42
N SER A 802 -8.78 14.20 -28.38
CA SER A 802 -9.77 14.87 -27.52
C SER A 802 -9.37 14.75 -26.06
N TYR A 803 -9.97 15.59 -25.21
CA TYR A 803 -9.51 15.83 -23.85
C TYR A 803 -10.53 15.38 -22.81
N LEU A 804 -10.04 14.95 -21.66
CA LEU A 804 -10.85 14.60 -20.49
C LEU A 804 -10.82 15.73 -19.43
N SER A 805 -11.60 15.55 -18.38
CA SER A 805 -11.62 16.43 -17.20
C SER A 805 -10.23 16.62 -16.60
N GLU A 806 -10.06 17.72 -15.85
CA GLU A 806 -8.90 17.90 -14.98
C GLU A 806 -8.76 16.71 -14.00
N MET A 807 -7.52 16.28 -13.77
CA MET A 807 -7.24 15.19 -12.82
C MET A 807 -6.02 15.53 -12.00
N LEU A 808 -6.06 15.22 -10.70
CA LEU A 808 -4.96 15.51 -9.76
C LEU A 808 -3.64 14.88 -10.20
N GLU A 809 -3.69 13.65 -10.73
CA GLU A 809 -2.52 12.90 -11.16
C GLU A 809 -1.70 13.61 -12.25
N GLY A 810 -2.36 14.26 -13.20
CA GLY A 810 -1.67 15.06 -14.24
C GLY A 810 -0.90 16.24 -13.64
N GLN A 811 -1.43 16.84 -12.57
CA GLN A 811 -0.83 18.00 -11.92
C GLN A 811 0.41 17.58 -11.14
N VAL A 812 0.31 16.46 -10.40
CA VAL A 812 1.45 15.83 -9.74
C VAL A 812 2.57 15.53 -10.74
N ALA A 813 2.23 14.91 -11.85
CA ALA A 813 3.21 14.48 -12.85
C ALA A 813 3.89 15.65 -13.57
N VAL A 814 3.14 16.69 -13.99
CA VAL A 814 3.74 17.86 -14.65
C VAL A 814 4.61 18.68 -13.70
N LEU A 815 4.19 18.84 -12.43
CA LEU A 815 4.99 19.48 -11.37
C LEU A 815 6.28 18.69 -11.09
N SER A 816 6.27 17.38 -11.32
CA SER A 816 7.41 16.48 -11.15
C SER A 816 8.26 16.31 -12.41
N SER A 817 7.93 16.93 -13.54
CA SER A 817 8.58 16.68 -14.85
C SER A 817 9.97 17.32 -15.00
N GLY A 818 10.27 18.32 -14.16
CA GLY A 818 11.42 19.22 -14.30
C GLY A 818 11.35 20.16 -15.51
N TYR A 819 10.21 20.22 -16.22
CA TYR A 819 10.01 21.08 -17.40
C TYR A 819 9.60 22.50 -17.01
N LEU A 820 8.74 22.62 -16.01
CA LEU A 820 8.20 23.91 -15.57
C LEU A 820 9.24 24.71 -14.78
N SER A 821 9.24 26.03 -15.00
CA SER A 821 9.88 26.96 -14.06
C SER A 821 9.10 27.04 -12.74
N ALA A 822 9.73 27.54 -11.68
CA ALA A 822 9.09 27.75 -10.38
C ALA A 822 7.80 28.62 -10.47
N LYS A 823 7.77 29.61 -11.38
CA LYS A 823 6.60 30.49 -11.58
C LYS A 823 5.44 29.76 -12.28
N GLU A 824 5.75 28.88 -13.22
CA GLU A 824 4.74 28.05 -13.89
C GLU A 824 4.20 26.99 -12.94
N ALA A 825 5.06 26.36 -12.13
CA ALA A 825 4.65 25.45 -11.07
C ALA A 825 3.72 26.13 -10.06
N LEU A 826 4.03 27.36 -9.64
CA LEU A 826 3.14 28.16 -8.79
C LEU A 826 1.79 28.42 -9.47
N SER A 827 1.79 28.72 -10.78
CA SER A 827 0.55 28.95 -11.54
C SER A 827 -0.32 27.69 -11.62
N VAL A 828 0.30 26.50 -11.72
CA VAL A 828 -0.42 25.21 -11.67
C VAL A 828 -1.04 25.00 -10.28
N LEU A 829 -0.29 25.24 -9.19
CA LEU A 829 -0.80 25.08 -7.84
C LEU A 829 -1.92 26.08 -7.50
N ASP A 830 -1.80 27.32 -7.98
CA ASP A 830 -2.87 28.33 -7.89
C ASP A 830 -4.14 27.87 -8.63
N GLY A 831 -3.99 27.38 -9.86
CA GLY A 831 -5.09 26.82 -10.64
C GLY A 831 -5.72 25.59 -9.97
N LEU A 832 -4.90 24.71 -9.39
CA LEU A 832 -5.33 23.51 -8.70
C LEU A 832 -6.16 23.85 -7.47
N LYS A 833 -5.70 24.79 -6.65
CA LYS A 833 -6.44 25.26 -5.48
C LYS A 833 -7.77 25.91 -5.84
N ALA A 834 -7.85 26.60 -6.99
CA ALA A 834 -9.08 27.23 -7.48
C ALA A 834 -10.02 26.26 -8.23
N SER A 835 -9.59 25.02 -8.49
CA SER A 835 -10.33 24.07 -9.34
C SER A 835 -11.41 23.29 -8.58
N ALA A 836 -12.23 22.56 -9.34
CA ALA A 836 -13.21 21.62 -8.80
C ALA A 836 -12.58 20.39 -8.10
N LEU A 837 -11.25 20.25 -8.13
CA LEU A 837 -10.53 19.19 -7.42
C LEU A 837 -10.36 19.51 -5.94
N PHE A 838 -10.44 20.77 -5.52
CA PHE A 838 -10.37 21.11 -4.09
C PHE A 838 -11.70 20.77 -3.41
N ARG A 839 -11.63 20.01 -2.32
CA ARG A 839 -12.76 19.57 -1.51
C ARG A 839 -12.70 20.25 -0.15
N ASP A 840 -13.63 21.18 0.08
CA ASP A 840 -13.59 22.14 1.20
C ASP A 840 -13.66 21.52 2.60
N ASP A 841 -14.54 20.53 2.83
CA ASP A 841 -14.77 19.95 4.16
C ASP A 841 -13.50 19.30 4.74
N GLN A 842 -12.65 18.72 3.88
CA GLN A 842 -11.38 18.10 4.20
C GLN A 842 -10.17 18.95 3.79
N TYR A 843 -10.39 20.10 3.15
CA TYR A 843 -9.38 21.03 2.62
C TYR A 843 -8.22 20.31 1.90
N SER A 844 -8.59 19.40 0.99
CA SER A 844 -7.64 18.60 0.22
C SER A 844 -8.21 18.28 -1.17
N TYR A 845 -7.56 17.39 -1.92
CA TYR A 845 -7.83 17.21 -3.35
C TYR A 845 -8.45 15.85 -3.69
N ILE A 846 -9.52 15.85 -4.48
CA ILE A 846 -10.09 14.65 -5.11
C ILE A 846 -9.37 14.35 -6.43
N LEU A 847 -9.47 13.11 -6.93
CA LEU A 847 -8.73 12.69 -8.13
C LEU A 847 -9.22 13.35 -9.42
N TYR A 848 -10.52 13.58 -9.53
CA TYR A 848 -11.23 14.20 -10.65
C TYR A 848 -12.52 14.85 -10.12
N PRO A 849 -13.14 15.78 -10.87
CA PRO A 849 -14.31 16.51 -10.40
C PRO A 849 -15.44 15.59 -9.96
N ASN A 850 -16.04 15.92 -8.82
CA ASN A 850 -17.29 15.30 -8.41
C ASN A 850 -18.40 15.70 -9.40
N LYS A 851 -19.33 14.79 -9.70
CA LYS A 851 -20.42 15.04 -10.66
C LYS A 851 -21.71 14.38 -10.24
N ASP A 852 -22.83 15.00 -10.63
CA ASP A 852 -24.15 14.41 -10.45
C ASP A 852 -24.39 13.36 -11.55
N LEU A 853 -24.63 12.12 -11.13
CA LEU A 853 -25.08 11.07 -12.04
C LEU A 853 -26.59 11.14 -12.23
N PRO A 854 -27.10 10.82 -13.44
CA PRO A 854 -28.53 10.75 -13.67
C PRO A 854 -29.21 9.85 -12.63
N ARG A 855 -30.33 10.32 -12.08
CA ARG A 855 -31.17 9.48 -11.22
C ARG A 855 -31.69 8.29 -12.03
N PHE A 856 -32.01 7.19 -11.33
CA PHE A 856 -32.50 5.97 -11.97
C PHE A 856 -33.67 6.21 -12.94
N THR A 857 -34.62 7.07 -12.54
CA THR A 857 -35.83 7.39 -13.33
C THR A 857 -35.57 8.30 -14.53
N SER A 858 -34.35 8.84 -14.70
CA SER A 858 -33.99 9.72 -15.81
C SER A 858 -32.89 9.16 -16.71
N LYS A 859 -32.25 8.03 -16.35
CA LYS A 859 -31.06 7.53 -17.07
C LYS A 859 -31.36 6.89 -18.43
N ASN A 860 -32.56 6.35 -18.62
CA ASN A 860 -32.92 5.55 -19.80
C ASN A 860 -34.24 6.08 -20.35
N ILE A 861 -34.24 7.28 -20.94
CA ILE A 861 -35.41 7.86 -21.61
C ILE A 861 -34.99 8.24 -23.03
N ILE A 862 -35.42 7.46 -24.02
CA ILE A 862 -35.15 7.74 -25.43
C ILE A 862 -36.00 8.94 -25.86
N PRO A 863 -35.40 10.01 -26.40
CA PRO A 863 -36.19 11.11 -26.97
C PRO A 863 -37.13 10.59 -28.06
N ALA A 864 -38.41 10.98 -28.00
CA ALA A 864 -39.41 10.52 -28.97
C ALA A 864 -38.98 10.80 -30.43
N ALA A 865 -38.35 11.95 -30.68
CA ALA A 865 -37.80 12.31 -31.98
C ALA A 865 -36.68 11.38 -32.47
N SER A 866 -35.96 10.69 -31.58
CA SER A 866 -34.96 9.68 -31.96
C SER A 866 -35.61 8.36 -32.32
N VAL A 867 -36.69 7.98 -31.63
CA VAL A 867 -37.49 6.79 -31.97
C VAL A 867 -38.16 6.96 -33.33
N GLU A 868 -38.71 8.14 -33.62
CA GLU A 868 -39.38 8.46 -34.89
C GLU A 868 -38.44 8.40 -36.11
N LYS A 869 -37.13 8.52 -35.91
CA LYS A 869 -36.12 8.40 -36.99
C LYS A 869 -35.84 6.94 -37.38
N SER A 870 -36.20 5.96 -36.55
CA SER A 870 -35.98 4.54 -36.82
C SER A 870 -37.29 3.83 -37.14
N GLU A 871 -37.39 3.31 -38.36
CA GLU A 871 -38.50 2.47 -38.79
C GLU A 871 -38.51 1.14 -38.02
N LEU A 872 -37.33 0.58 -37.69
CA LEU A 872 -37.23 -0.63 -36.88
C LEU A 872 -37.78 -0.42 -35.47
N LEU A 873 -37.36 0.63 -34.75
CA LEU A 873 -37.87 0.91 -33.40
C LEU A 873 -39.39 1.13 -33.41
N GLY A 874 -39.92 1.85 -34.41
CA GLY A 874 -41.36 2.03 -34.61
C GLY A 874 -42.10 0.71 -34.84
N GLN A 875 -41.55 -0.18 -35.68
CA GLN A 875 -42.16 -1.49 -35.96
C GLN A 875 -42.11 -2.42 -34.74
N LEU A 876 -41.02 -2.41 -33.98
CA LEU A 876 -40.90 -3.20 -32.73
C LEU A 876 -41.98 -2.80 -31.73
N LEU A 877 -42.22 -1.50 -31.57
CA LEU A 877 -43.29 -0.97 -30.71
C LEU A 877 -44.69 -1.37 -31.21
N ALA A 878 -44.93 -1.30 -32.52
CA ALA A 878 -46.21 -1.69 -33.12
C ALA A 878 -46.52 -3.19 -32.93
N ASP A 879 -45.48 -4.02 -32.95
CA ASP A 879 -45.57 -5.46 -32.76
C ASP A 879 -45.59 -5.89 -31.28
N GLY A 880 -45.44 -4.94 -30.34
CA GLY A 880 -45.29 -5.25 -28.91
C GLY A 880 -44.00 -6.00 -28.57
N ASN A 881 -42.96 -5.88 -29.40
CA ASN A 881 -41.67 -6.53 -29.21
C ASN A 881 -40.76 -5.69 -28.29
N THR A 882 -40.50 -6.20 -27.10
CA THR A 882 -39.74 -5.51 -26.04
C THR A 882 -38.24 -5.83 -26.02
N GLN A 883 -37.74 -6.60 -26.99
CA GLN A 883 -36.33 -7.03 -27.00
C GLN A 883 -35.35 -5.86 -27.07
N ILE A 884 -35.70 -4.77 -27.79
CA ILE A 884 -34.84 -3.59 -27.94
C ILE A 884 -35.41 -2.36 -27.23
N ILE A 885 -36.72 -2.10 -27.40
CA ILE A 885 -37.38 -0.86 -26.99
C ILE A 885 -38.73 -1.16 -26.31
N GLU A 886 -39.06 -0.37 -25.29
CA GLU A 886 -40.34 -0.41 -24.59
C GLU A 886 -40.93 1.00 -24.49
N LYS A 887 -42.27 1.09 -24.41
CA LYS A 887 -42.99 2.34 -24.13
C LYS A 887 -43.73 2.20 -22.81
N ASP A 888 -43.47 3.10 -21.87
CA ASP A 888 -44.12 3.07 -20.56
C ASP A 888 -45.56 3.62 -20.61
N ILE A 889 -46.24 3.55 -19.45
CA ILE A 889 -47.62 4.04 -19.29
C ILE A 889 -47.75 5.57 -19.42
N THR A 890 -46.65 6.31 -19.31
CA THR A 890 -46.63 7.77 -19.47
C THR A 890 -46.38 8.19 -20.92
N GLY A 891 -45.96 7.24 -21.75
CA GLY A 891 -45.65 7.42 -23.16
C GLY A 891 -44.16 7.66 -23.44
N ALA A 892 -43.28 7.56 -22.43
CA ALA A 892 -41.84 7.61 -22.60
C ALA A 892 -41.30 6.30 -23.20
N TYR A 893 -40.18 6.39 -23.89
CA TYR A 893 -39.52 5.26 -24.54
C TYR A 893 -38.25 4.87 -23.81
N HIS A 894 -37.96 3.58 -23.73
CA HIS A 894 -36.83 3.04 -22.98
C HIS A 894 -36.15 1.96 -23.79
N PHE A 895 -34.82 1.87 -23.74
CA PHE A 895 -34.13 0.65 -24.16
C PHE A 895 -34.43 -0.49 -23.17
N ASN A 896 -34.33 -1.73 -23.62
CA ASN A 896 -34.48 -2.91 -22.77
C ASN A 896 -33.55 -2.83 -21.54
N ALA A 897 -34.10 -3.10 -20.35
CA ALA A 897 -33.38 -2.93 -19.10
C ALA A 897 -32.24 -3.94 -18.86
N ASN A 898 -32.14 -5.00 -19.67
CA ASN A 898 -31.05 -5.98 -19.59
C ASN A 898 -29.78 -5.53 -20.32
N PHE A 899 -29.82 -4.41 -21.06
CA PHE A 899 -28.63 -3.91 -21.74
C PHE A 899 -27.68 -3.22 -20.78
N ASN A 900 -26.40 -3.61 -20.89
CA ASN A 900 -25.31 -2.98 -20.15
C ASN A 900 -24.46 -2.06 -21.03
N ASN A 901 -24.44 -2.28 -22.35
CA ASN A 901 -23.62 -1.54 -23.31
C ASN A 901 -24.11 -1.76 -24.75
N GLY A 902 -23.48 -1.08 -25.72
CA GLY A 902 -23.81 -1.20 -27.14
C GLY A 902 -23.53 -2.58 -27.76
N ILE A 903 -22.64 -3.38 -27.15
CA ILE A 903 -22.35 -4.76 -27.62
C ILE A 903 -23.55 -5.66 -27.36
N ARG A 904 -24.12 -5.64 -26.13
CA ARG A 904 -25.33 -6.41 -25.82
C ARG A 904 -26.53 -5.96 -26.66
N LEU A 905 -26.64 -4.67 -26.92
CA LEU A 905 -27.64 -4.15 -27.86
C LEU A 905 -27.43 -4.76 -29.25
N LYS A 906 -26.20 -4.75 -29.78
CA LYS A 906 -25.88 -5.32 -31.10
C LYS A 906 -26.18 -6.81 -31.18
N GLU A 907 -25.71 -7.61 -30.22
CA GLU A 907 -25.98 -9.05 -30.20
C GLU A 907 -27.49 -9.35 -30.13
N THR A 908 -28.25 -8.52 -29.40
CA THR A 908 -29.70 -8.66 -29.34
C THR A 908 -30.35 -8.27 -30.68
N LEU A 909 -29.87 -7.21 -31.34
CA LEU A 909 -30.29 -6.85 -32.70
C LEU A 909 -30.03 -8.01 -33.68
N ASP A 910 -28.88 -8.67 -33.60
CA ASP A 910 -28.50 -9.81 -34.44
C ASP A 910 -29.44 -11.03 -34.25
N THR A 911 -30.09 -11.14 -33.09
CA THR A 911 -31.04 -12.24 -32.79
C THR A 911 -32.48 -11.95 -33.23
N LEU A 912 -32.77 -10.77 -33.79
CA LEU A 912 -34.12 -10.42 -34.24
C LEU A 912 -34.57 -11.35 -35.39
N SER A 913 -35.82 -11.82 -35.30
CA SER A 913 -36.43 -12.71 -36.30
C SER A 913 -36.37 -12.16 -37.72
N ASP A 914 -36.35 -13.05 -38.72
CA ASP A 914 -36.26 -12.73 -40.16
C ASP A 914 -37.15 -11.58 -40.65
N LYS A 915 -38.33 -11.39 -40.06
CA LYS A 915 -39.25 -10.29 -40.41
C LYS A 915 -38.67 -8.88 -40.19
N TYR A 916 -37.63 -8.72 -39.37
CA TYR A 916 -37.00 -7.43 -39.07
C TYR A 916 -35.68 -7.20 -39.81
N GLN A 917 -35.12 -8.20 -40.49
CA GLN A 917 -33.76 -8.16 -41.02
C GLN A 917 -33.55 -7.05 -42.07
N SER A 918 -34.56 -6.73 -42.88
CA SER A 918 -34.49 -5.63 -43.85
C SER A 918 -34.45 -4.24 -43.17
N LEU A 919 -35.20 -4.05 -42.09
CA LEU A 919 -35.20 -2.83 -41.30
C LEU A 919 -33.92 -2.71 -40.45
N LEU A 920 -33.42 -3.83 -39.93
CA LEU A 920 -32.16 -3.89 -39.20
C LEU A 920 -30.99 -3.43 -40.07
N ALA A 921 -30.85 -3.97 -41.29
CA ALA A 921 -29.78 -3.56 -42.21
C ALA A 921 -29.79 -2.05 -42.53
N LYS A 922 -30.95 -1.39 -42.42
CA LYS A 922 -31.11 0.06 -42.61
C LYS A 922 -30.81 0.86 -41.34
N ASP A 923 -31.31 0.41 -40.18
CA ASP A 923 -31.35 1.20 -38.95
C ASP A 923 -30.28 0.82 -37.90
N GLU A 924 -29.55 -0.29 -38.05
CA GLU A 924 -28.59 -0.79 -37.04
C GLU A 924 -27.63 0.31 -36.56
N LYS A 925 -26.95 0.98 -37.49
CA LYS A 925 -26.01 2.07 -37.17
C LYS A 925 -26.69 3.24 -36.45
N LEU A 926 -27.93 3.55 -36.83
CA LEU A 926 -28.70 4.63 -36.21
C LEU A 926 -29.09 4.24 -34.78
N ILE A 927 -29.54 3.01 -34.54
CA ILE A 927 -29.95 2.56 -33.20
C ILE A 927 -28.74 2.50 -32.27
N LEU A 928 -27.61 1.98 -32.73
CA LEU A 928 -26.35 2.00 -31.99
C LEU A 928 -25.91 3.44 -31.68
N ALA A 929 -26.08 4.38 -32.62
CA ALA A 929 -25.80 5.79 -32.39
C ALA A 929 -26.76 6.45 -31.39
N ILE A 930 -28.06 6.12 -31.40
CA ILE A 930 -29.04 6.61 -30.42
C ILE A 930 -28.68 6.09 -29.01
N TYR A 931 -28.31 4.82 -28.91
CA TYR A 931 -27.87 4.23 -27.65
C TYR A 931 -26.60 4.92 -27.13
N GLU A 932 -25.63 5.17 -28.01
CA GLU A 932 -24.42 5.89 -27.66
C GLU A 932 -24.68 7.36 -27.28
N GLU A 933 -25.55 8.08 -28.00
CA GLU A 933 -25.94 9.46 -27.67
C GLU A 933 -26.59 9.56 -26.29
N MET A 934 -27.38 8.54 -25.90
CA MET A 934 -28.03 8.51 -24.59
C MET A 934 -27.09 8.22 -23.43
N PHE A 935 -26.15 7.29 -23.62
CA PHE A 935 -25.34 6.76 -22.53
C PHE A 935 -23.89 7.26 -22.52
N ASP A 936 -23.40 7.85 -23.63
CA ASP A 936 -22.07 8.43 -23.80
C ASP A 936 -20.95 7.50 -23.29
N HIS A 937 -20.99 6.23 -23.72
CA HIS A 937 -20.03 5.23 -23.28
C HIS A 937 -18.61 5.49 -23.82
N LYS A 938 -18.46 6.27 -24.90
CA LYS A 938 -17.15 6.74 -25.36
C LYS A 938 -16.42 7.59 -24.32
N SER A 939 -17.15 8.34 -23.49
CA SER A 939 -16.60 9.12 -22.39
C SER A 939 -16.48 8.32 -21.09
N PHE A 940 -16.85 7.04 -21.09
CA PHE A 940 -16.70 6.16 -19.92
C PHE A 940 -15.23 5.78 -19.72
N THR A 941 -14.61 6.39 -18.71
CA THR A 941 -13.21 6.16 -18.37
C THR A 941 -13.01 4.95 -17.46
N GLY A 942 -14.09 4.39 -16.89
CA GLY A 942 -14.06 3.26 -15.96
C GLY A 942 -15.03 3.47 -14.80
N ARG A 943 -14.93 2.61 -13.78
CA ARG A 943 -15.80 2.66 -12.58
C ARG A 943 -15.65 3.95 -11.76
N SER A 944 -14.53 4.66 -11.91
CA SER A 944 -14.21 5.98 -11.33
C SER A 944 -15.39 6.95 -11.32
N GLY A 945 -16.02 7.12 -12.47
CA GLY A 945 -17.12 8.05 -12.69
C GLY A 945 -18.50 7.50 -12.29
N THR A 946 -18.60 6.29 -11.74
CA THR A 946 -19.89 5.59 -11.52
C THR A 946 -20.05 4.98 -10.11
N PHE A 947 -19.14 5.27 -9.18
CA PHE A 947 -19.24 4.85 -7.78
C PHE A 947 -18.75 5.94 -6.80
N PHE A 948 -18.98 5.76 -5.50
CA PHE A 948 -18.94 6.84 -4.49
C PHE A 948 -17.97 6.58 -3.30
N GLY A 949 -16.99 5.70 -3.49
CA GLY A 949 -15.95 5.37 -2.51
C GLY A 949 -14.67 4.92 -3.21
N TYR A 950 -13.62 4.61 -2.46
CA TYR A 950 -12.29 4.31 -3.01
C TYR A 950 -11.77 5.46 -3.88
N GLU A 951 -11.48 5.23 -5.16
CA GLU A 951 -11.11 6.25 -6.13
C GLU A 951 -12.30 7.10 -6.61
N GLY A 952 -13.55 6.71 -6.31
CA GLY A 952 -14.77 7.25 -6.91
C GLY A 952 -15.12 8.72 -6.62
N LEU A 953 -16.29 9.12 -7.12
CA LEU A 953 -16.77 10.50 -7.09
C LEU A 953 -16.80 11.09 -5.67
N GLY A 954 -16.18 12.26 -5.51
CA GLY A 954 -16.09 12.99 -4.23
C GLY A 954 -15.13 12.37 -3.20
N SER A 955 -14.42 11.30 -3.54
CA SER A 955 -13.46 10.64 -2.66
C SER A 955 -12.06 11.23 -2.79
N ILE A 956 -11.42 11.53 -1.66
CA ILE A 956 -10.00 11.86 -1.63
C ILE A 956 -9.22 10.55 -1.56
N TYR A 957 -8.26 10.37 -2.45
CA TYR A 957 -7.34 9.23 -2.43
C TYR A 957 -5.95 9.70 -1.98
N TRP A 958 -5.60 9.39 -0.73
CA TRP A 958 -4.54 10.09 0.00
C TRP A 958 -3.14 9.88 -0.58
N HIS A 959 -2.88 8.74 -1.23
CA HIS A 959 -1.60 8.50 -1.87
C HIS A 959 -1.30 9.55 -2.96
N MET A 960 -2.29 9.94 -3.76
CA MET A 960 -2.07 10.95 -4.80
C MET A 960 -1.85 12.35 -4.21
N VAL A 961 -2.51 12.66 -3.09
CA VAL A 961 -2.29 13.92 -2.35
C VAL A 961 -0.87 13.97 -1.77
N SER A 962 -0.35 12.87 -1.21
CA SER A 962 1.03 12.84 -0.73
C SER A 962 2.07 12.87 -1.86
N LYS A 963 1.75 12.36 -3.06
CA LYS A 963 2.59 12.61 -4.25
C LYS A 963 2.59 14.09 -4.64
N LEU A 964 1.44 14.77 -4.56
CA LEU A 964 1.36 16.23 -4.74
C LEU A 964 2.22 16.96 -3.71
N LEU A 965 2.23 16.51 -2.45
CA LEU A 965 3.05 17.10 -1.39
C LEU A 965 4.55 17.05 -1.73
N ILE A 966 5.05 15.91 -2.22
CA ILE A 966 6.45 15.81 -2.70
C ILE A 966 6.66 16.72 -3.91
N ALA A 967 5.77 16.72 -4.89
CA ALA A 967 5.93 17.54 -6.08
C ALA A 967 5.98 19.05 -5.71
N ALA A 968 5.12 19.50 -4.80
CA ALA A 968 5.14 20.86 -4.27
C ALA A 968 6.45 21.15 -3.53
N GLN A 969 6.95 20.19 -2.73
CA GLN A 969 8.24 20.30 -2.05
C GLN A 969 9.42 20.44 -3.03
N GLU A 970 9.50 19.58 -4.06
CA GLU A 970 10.54 19.66 -5.10
C GLU A 970 10.54 21.04 -5.77
N ASN A 971 9.36 21.61 -6.03
CA ASN A 971 9.22 22.95 -6.62
C ASN A 971 9.55 24.10 -5.64
N CYS A 972 9.29 23.94 -4.33
CA CYS A 972 9.79 24.89 -3.33
C CYS A 972 11.33 24.91 -3.32
N LEU A 973 11.96 23.74 -3.34
CA LEU A 973 13.41 23.62 -3.36
C LEU A 973 14.00 24.16 -4.67
N LEU A 974 13.34 23.93 -5.80
CA LEU A 974 13.71 24.54 -7.08
C LEU A 974 13.74 26.07 -6.98
N ALA A 975 12.64 26.69 -6.53
CA ALA A 975 12.53 28.14 -6.39
C ALA A 975 13.61 28.74 -5.47
N ILE A 976 13.92 28.06 -4.36
CA ILE A 976 14.97 28.46 -3.42
C ILE A 976 16.35 28.37 -4.10
N ASN A 977 16.64 27.27 -4.81
CA ASN A 977 17.94 27.04 -5.45
C ASN A 977 18.17 27.98 -6.64
N GLU A 978 17.10 28.37 -7.35
CA GLU A 978 17.16 29.34 -8.45
C GLU A 978 17.17 30.81 -7.97
N ASN A 979 17.12 31.05 -6.66
CA ASN A 979 17.03 32.38 -6.06
C ASN A 979 15.84 33.20 -6.61
N GLU A 980 14.69 32.55 -6.76
CA GLU A 980 13.45 33.25 -7.12
C GLU A 980 13.04 34.27 -6.03
N SER A 981 12.14 35.19 -6.38
CA SER A 981 11.69 36.20 -5.41
C SER A 981 11.05 35.57 -4.17
N GLU A 982 11.24 36.19 -3.00
CA GLU A 982 10.61 35.79 -1.72
C GLU A 982 9.09 35.63 -1.82
N VAL A 983 8.43 36.37 -2.72
CA VAL A 983 7.00 36.24 -3.00
C VAL A 983 6.67 34.89 -3.65
N VAL A 984 7.45 34.47 -4.65
CA VAL A 984 7.25 33.17 -5.33
C VAL A 984 7.56 32.02 -4.36
N ILE A 985 8.69 32.11 -3.64
CA ILE A 985 9.08 31.11 -2.64
C ILE A 985 8.01 31.00 -1.54
N GLY A 986 7.57 32.14 -0.98
CA GLY A 986 6.55 32.18 0.06
C GLY A 986 5.23 31.56 -0.37
N ARG A 987 4.75 31.85 -1.59
CA ARG A 987 3.48 31.28 -2.10
C ARG A 987 3.58 29.78 -2.40
N LEU A 988 4.73 29.28 -2.87
CA LEU A 988 4.96 27.85 -3.02
C LEU A 988 4.96 27.15 -1.66
N LEU A 989 5.59 27.75 -0.65
CA LEU A 989 5.57 27.25 0.72
C LEU A 989 4.16 27.24 1.33
N GLU A 990 3.34 28.25 1.06
CA GLU A 990 1.93 28.29 1.47
C GLU A 990 1.17 27.07 0.92
N HIS A 991 1.29 26.78 -0.38
CA HIS A 991 0.70 25.57 -0.98
C HIS A 991 1.23 24.29 -0.34
N TYR A 992 2.55 24.18 -0.15
CA TYR A 992 3.16 23.01 0.49
C TYR A 992 2.59 22.75 1.90
N TYR A 993 2.53 23.77 2.76
CA TYR A 993 2.01 23.62 4.11
C TYR A 993 0.49 23.40 4.15
N GLU A 994 -0.27 23.98 3.23
CA GLU A 994 -1.71 23.72 3.13
C GLU A 994 -1.99 22.29 2.69
N ILE A 995 -1.27 21.77 1.69
CA ILE A 995 -1.39 20.36 1.27
C ILE A 995 -1.05 19.44 2.44
N ASN A 996 0.02 19.74 3.19
CA ASN A 996 0.45 18.98 4.36
C ASN A 996 -0.62 18.98 5.46
N GLU A 997 -1.23 20.13 5.75
CA GLU A 997 -2.34 20.23 6.70
C GLU A 997 -3.56 19.43 6.22
N GLY A 998 -3.83 19.44 4.91
CA GLY A 998 -4.86 18.65 4.25
C GLY A 998 -4.73 17.14 4.47
N ILE A 999 -3.50 16.60 4.57
CA ILE A 999 -3.24 15.19 4.94
C ILE A 999 -3.89 14.84 6.30
N GLY A 1000 -3.96 15.81 7.21
CA GLY A 1000 -4.88 15.74 8.34
C GLY A 1000 -4.31 15.27 9.67
N VAL A 1001 -2.99 15.29 9.87
CA VAL A 1001 -2.37 14.89 11.15
C VAL A 1001 -2.89 15.72 12.34
N HIS A 1002 -3.28 16.98 12.09
CA HIS A 1002 -3.80 17.93 13.07
C HIS A 1002 -5.33 18.08 13.04
N LYS A 1003 -6.04 17.29 12.22
CA LYS A 1003 -7.51 17.23 12.22
C LYS A 1003 -8.03 16.71 13.56
N SER A 1004 -9.23 17.14 13.95
CA SER A 1004 -9.93 16.45 15.02
C SER A 1004 -10.21 15.00 14.61
N PRO A 1005 -10.30 14.05 15.57
CA PRO A 1005 -10.66 12.68 15.26
C PRO A 1005 -12.00 12.57 14.53
N GLU A 1006 -12.96 13.45 14.84
CA GLU A 1006 -14.26 13.48 14.16
C GLU A 1006 -14.16 13.86 12.69
N LEU A 1007 -13.36 14.89 12.36
CA LEU A 1007 -13.17 15.31 10.97
C LEU A 1007 -12.35 14.30 10.18
N TYR A 1008 -11.27 13.76 10.77
CA TYR A 1008 -10.48 12.71 10.14
C TYR A 1008 -11.28 11.40 10.01
N GLY A 1009 -12.13 11.12 11.01
CA GLY A 1009 -12.92 9.91 11.16
C GLY A 1009 -12.17 8.70 11.69
N ALA A 1010 -10.99 8.90 12.28
CA ALA A 1010 -10.17 7.87 12.93
C ALA A 1010 -9.09 8.53 13.81
N PHE A 1011 -8.06 7.78 14.23
CA PHE A 1011 -6.83 8.38 14.78
C PHE A 1011 -6.09 9.15 13.68
N PRO A 1012 -5.88 10.49 13.81
CA PRO A 1012 -5.22 11.30 12.77
C PRO A 1012 -3.78 10.88 12.47
N THR A 1013 -3.13 10.19 13.42
CA THR A 1013 -1.75 9.70 13.29
C THR A 1013 -1.64 8.41 12.44
N ASP A 1014 -2.75 7.79 12.06
CA ASP A 1014 -2.75 6.55 11.28
C ASP A 1014 -3.06 6.82 9.80
N PRO A 1015 -2.28 6.31 8.84
CA PRO A 1015 -2.57 6.43 7.42
C PRO A 1015 -3.77 5.56 7.00
N TYR A 1016 -4.52 6.07 6.03
CA TYR A 1016 -5.67 5.40 5.40
C TYR A 1016 -5.61 5.63 3.88
N SER A 1017 -6.14 4.71 3.08
CA SER A 1017 -6.09 4.84 1.61
C SER A 1017 -6.93 6.02 1.11
N HIS A 1018 -8.15 6.19 1.62
CA HIS A 1018 -9.09 7.18 1.07
C HIS A 1018 -10.08 7.73 2.11
N THR A 1019 -10.76 8.82 1.75
CA THR A 1019 -11.87 9.42 2.52
C THR A 1019 -12.99 9.80 1.56
N PRO A 1020 -14.10 9.03 1.53
CA PRO A 1020 -15.22 9.30 0.61
C PRO A 1020 -16.00 10.54 1.03
N ALA A 1021 -16.94 10.99 0.19
CA ALA A 1021 -17.75 12.18 0.48
C ALA A 1021 -18.60 12.05 1.75
N GLY A 1022 -19.09 10.84 2.06
CA GLY A 1022 -20.06 10.59 3.14
C GLY A 1022 -19.52 9.88 4.38
N LYS A 1023 -18.20 9.66 4.50
CA LYS A 1023 -17.57 9.01 5.65
C LYS A 1023 -16.19 9.62 5.92
N GLY A 1024 -15.64 9.35 7.10
CA GLY A 1024 -14.23 9.63 7.38
C GLY A 1024 -13.28 8.61 6.76
N ALA A 1025 -12.03 8.58 7.23
CA ALA A 1025 -10.95 7.77 6.70
C ALA A 1025 -11.28 6.26 6.61
N GLN A 1026 -10.96 5.62 5.48
CA GLN A 1026 -11.25 4.22 5.17
C GLN A 1026 -10.00 3.46 4.70
N GLN A 1027 -9.94 2.17 5.05
CA GLN A 1027 -8.85 1.24 4.77
C GLN A 1027 -7.52 1.59 5.48
N PRO A 1028 -7.31 1.15 6.74
CA PRO A 1028 -6.14 1.53 7.55
C PRO A 1028 -4.83 0.93 7.05
N GLY A 1029 -3.72 1.58 7.39
CA GLY A 1029 -2.38 0.99 7.43
C GLY A 1029 -1.59 1.07 6.12
N MET A 1030 -1.40 -0.06 5.45
CA MET A 1030 -0.42 -0.28 4.37
C MET A 1030 -0.81 0.34 3.01
N THR A 1031 -1.00 1.66 2.97
CA THR A 1031 -1.16 2.47 1.75
C THR A 1031 0.18 2.97 1.23
N GLY A 1032 0.33 3.13 -0.10
CA GLY A 1032 1.52 3.71 -0.71
C GLY A 1032 1.77 5.18 -0.31
N GLN A 1033 0.78 5.85 0.28
CA GLN A 1033 0.90 7.19 0.86
C GLN A 1033 2.12 7.34 1.78
N VAL A 1034 2.37 6.32 2.61
CA VAL A 1034 3.35 6.43 3.69
C VAL A 1034 4.77 6.64 3.19
N LYS A 1035 5.12 6.05 2.03
CA LYS A 1035 6.46 6.23 1.46
C LYS A 1035 6.66 7.67 1.00
N GLU A 1036 5.60 8.30 0.50
CA GLU A 1036 5.67 9.68 0.04
C GLU A 1036 5.84 10.63 1.23
N ASP A 1037 5.07 10.40 2.30
CA ASP A 1037 5.16 11.20 3.52
C ASP A 1037 6.55 11.07 4.20
N ILE A 1038 7.20 9.90 4.14
CA ILE A 1038 8.58 9.69 4.65
C ILE A 1038 9.57 10.55 3.86
N LEU A 1039 9.52 10.47 2.53
CA LEU A 1039 10.42 11.25 1.65
C LEU A 1039 10.17 12.76 1.83
N SER A 1040 8.90 13.16 1.92
CA SER A 1040 8.54 14.55 2.19
C SER A 1040 9.06 15.00 3.57
N ARG A 1041 8.99 14.15 4.60
CA ARG A 1041 9.55 14.46 5.92
C ARG A 1041 11.06 14.67 5.85
N PHE A 1042 11.81 13.82 5.14
CA PHE A 1042 13.26 14.00 4.94
C PHE A 1042 13.59 15.30 4.20
N GLY A 1043 12.80 15.66 3.17
CA GLY A 1043 12.95 16.95 2.50
C GLY A 1043 12.58 18.15 3.38
N GLU A 1044 11.57 18.03 4.24
CA GLU A 1044 11.14 19.09 5.18
C GLU A 1044 12.23 19.41 6.20
N ILE A 1045 12.80 18.36 6.83
CA ILE A 1045 13.92 18.48 7.76
C ILE A 1045 15.25 18.76 7.03
N GLY A 1046 15.24 18.79 5.69
CA GLY A 1046 16.37 19.22 4.88
C GLY A 1046 17.53 18.24 4.84
N VAL A 1047 17.28 16.94 4.88
CA VAL A 1047 18.33 15.93 4.69
C VAL A 1047 18.45 15.61 3.21
N PHE A 1048 19.59 15.95 2.61
CA PHE A 1048 19.85 15.74 1.20
C PHE A 1048 21.18 15.05 0.99
N VAL A 1049 21.30 14.30 -0.10
CA VAL A 1049 22.57 13.76 -0.57
C VAL A 1049 22.83 14.28 -1.97
N LYS A 1050 24.04 14.77 -2.20
CA LYS A 1050 24.50 15.25 -3.50
C LYS A 1050 26.00 14.99 -3.61
N ASP A 1051 26.44 14.50 -4.76
CA ASP A 1051 27.84 14.22 -5.05
C ASP A 1051 28.51 13.31 -3.98
N GLY A 1052 27.76 12.36 -3.43
CA GLY A 1052 28.20 11.45 -2.35
C GLY A 1052 28.36 12.09 -0.98
N GLN A 1053 27.87 13.32 -0.79
CA GLN A 1053 27.98 14.08 0.46
C GLN A 1053 26.61 14.30 1.09
N LEU A 1054 26.51 14.00 2.40
CA LEU A 1054 25.33 14.28 3.21
C LEU A 1054 25.26 15.77 3.57
N GLN A 1055 24.11 16.38 3.35
CA GLN A 1055 23.86 17.81 3.52
C GLN A 1055 22.62 18.04 4.40
N PHE A 1056 22.71 19.05 5.26
CA PHE A 1056 21.62 19.49 6.14
C PHE A 1056 21.18 20.91 5.76
N ASN A 1057 20.05 21.04 5.06
CA ASN A 1057 19.54 22.32 4.57
C ASN A 1057 18.03 22.49 4.87
N PRO A 1058 17.64 22.67 6.15
CA PRO A 1058 16.23 22.69 6.58
C PRO A 1058 15.49 23.99 6.23
N LYS A 1059 15.32 24.28 4.94
CA LYS A 1059 14.63 25.49 4.46
C LYS A 1059 13.12 25.44 4.62
N LEU A 1060 12.55 24.25 4.76
CA LEU A 1060 11.11 24.00 4.95
C LEU A 1060 10.76 23.60 6.39
N LEU A 1061 11.73 23.54 7.30
CA LEU A 1061 11.47 23.15 8.68
C LEU A 1061 10.94 24.34 9.47
N ARG A 1062 9.76 24.20 10.07
CA ARG A 1062 9.14 25.26 10.86
C ARG A 1062 9.71 25.29 12.28
N LYS A 1063 9.86 26.51 12.83
CA LYS A 1063 10.40 26.71 14.19
C LYS A 1063 9.61 26.00 15.29
N GLU A 1064 8.30 25.79 15.09
CA GLU A 1064 7.42 25.08 16.03
C GLU A 1064 7.72 23.58 16.19
N GLU A 1065 8.59 23.01 15.35
CA GLU A 1065 9.04 21.61 15.47
C GLU A 1065 10.06 21.43 16.60
N PHE A 1066 10.75 22.51 17.01
CA PHE A 1066 11.79 22.47 18.03
C PHE A 1066 11.21 22.43 19.44
N LEU A 1067 11.82 21.62 20.31
CA LEU A 1067 11.41 21.44 21.69
C LEU A 1067 11.39 22.76 22.47
N THR A 1068 10.33 22.97 23.25
CA THR A 1068 10.24 24.14 24.14
C THR A 1068 10.86 23.89 25.52
N ALA A 1069 11.10 22.63 25.88
CA ALA A 1069 11.69 22.20 27.14
C ALA A 1069 12.53 20.94 26.92
N SER A 1070 13.46 20.65 27.84
CA SER A 1070 14.29 19.46 27.74
C SER A 1070 13.47 18.17 27.80
N LYS A 1071 13.80 17.19 26.96
CA LYS A 1071 13.16 15.87 26.90
C LYS A 1071 14.21 14.80 26.61
N ASP A 1072 13.93 13.57 27.05
CA ASP A 1072 14.78 12.43 26.74
C ASP A 1072 14.35 11.78 25.43
N PHE A 1073 15.30 11.60 24.51
CA PHE A 1073 15.12 10.85 23.27
C PHE A 1073 15.68 9.45 23.43
N THR A 1074 14.78 8.47 23.50
CA THR A 1074 15.13 7.05 23.47
C THR A 1074 15.21 6.56 22.02
N TYR A 1075 16.34 5.99 21.63
CA TYR A 1075 16.56 5.44 20.29
C TYR A 1075 17.25 4.07 20.34
N VAL A 1076 17.36 3.41 19.20
CA VAL A 1076 18.06 2.13 19.03
C VAL A 1076 19.24 2.35 18.10
N ASP A 1077 20.45 2.02 18.54
CA ASP A 1077 21.66 2.12 17.71
C ASP A 1077 21.84 0.92 16.77
N LEU A 1078 22.90 0.94 15.95
CA LEU A 1078 23.22 -0.09 14.95
C LEU A 1078 23.49 -1.47 15.57
N ASP A 1079 23.92 -1.51 16.83
CA ASP A 1079 24.12 -2.73 17.62
C ASP A 1079 22.82 -3.24 18.26
N SER A 1080 21.67 -2.69 17.84
CA SER A 1080 20.35 -2.98 18.37
C SER A 1080 20.18 -2.67 19.87
N SER A 1081 21.03 -1.81 20.42
CA SER A 1081 21.00 -1.41 21.82
C SER A 1081 20.14 -0.17 22.03
N LYS A 1082 19.30 -0.21 23.08
CA LYS A 1082 18.50 0.94 23.50
C LYS A 1082 19.41 1.97 24.17
N LYS A 1083 19.37 3.21 23.69
CA LYS A 1083 20.14 4.35 24.22
C LYS A 1083 19.21 5.53 24.50
N THR A 1084 19.68 6.46 25.34
CA THR A 1084 18.94 7.69 25.66
C THR A 1084 19.84 8.90 25.49
N LEU A 1085 19.34 9.91 24.79
CA LEU A 1085 19.95 11.24 24.67
C LEU A 1085 19.12 12.26 25.42
N HIS A 1086 19.76 13.06 26.26
CA HIS A 1086 19.11 14.21 26.88
C HIS A 1086 19.13 15.38 25.88
N LEU A 1087 17.96 15.81 25.44
CA LEU A 1087 17.80 16.94 24.51
C LEU A 1087 17.42 18.20 25.28
N GLU A 1088 18.09 19.31 24.97
CA GLU A 1088 17.78 20.62 25.54
C GLU A 1088 16.63 21.31 24.80
N ALA A 1089 16.08 22.38 25.37
CA ALA A 1089 15.18 23.27 24.62
C ALA A 1089 15.86 23.83 23.35
N ASN A 1090 15.05 24.18 22.34
CA ASN A 1090 15.48 24.61 21.01
C ASN A 1090 16.25 23.55 20.20
N THR A 1091 15.96 22.27 20.46
CA THR A 1091 16.48 21.14 19.66
C THR A 1091 15.36 20.37 18.99
N PHE A 1092 15.69 19.71 17.87
CA PHE A 1092 14.86 18.73 17.18
C PHE A 1092 15.76 17.53 16.84
N CYS A 1093 15.32 16.31 17.15
CA CYS A 1093 16.13 15.11 16.92
C CYS A 1093 15.39 14.10 16.05
N PHE A 1094 16.14 13.45 15.16
CA PHE A 1094 15.68 12.36 14.29
C PHE A 1094 16.84 11.40 14.05
N THR A 1095 16.61 10.30 13.35
CA THR A 1095 17.69 9.43 12.88
C THR A 1095 17.80 9.44 11.35
N TYR A 1096 19.01 9.23 10.85
CA TYR A 1096 19.27 8.99 9.44
C TYR A 1096 20.33 7.89 9.30
N CYS A 1097 20.04 6.85 8.52
CA CYS A 1097 20.81 5.61 8.52
C CYS A 1097 20.95 5.01 9.94
N GLN A 1098 19.96 5.25 10.81
CA GLN A 1098 19.89 4.90 12.24
C GLN A 1098 20.87 5.66 13.15
N ILE A 1099 21.53 6.70 12.65
CA ILE A 1099 22.40 7.58 13.45
C ILE A 1099 21.57 8.77 13.95
N PRO A 1100 21.60 9.11 15.26
CA PRO A 1100 20.87 10.26 15.78
C PRO A 1100 21.50 11.58 15.28
N VAL A 1101 20.65 12.42 14.68
CA VAL A 1101 20.96 13.77 14.23
C VAL A 1101 20.17 14.76 15.10
N ILE A 1102 20.87 15.74 15.66
CA ILE A 1102 20.30 16.76 16.56
C ILE A 1102 20.46 18.11 15.88
N TYR A 1103 19.34 18.71 15.49
CA TYR A 1103 19.33 20.11 15.09
C TYR A 1103 19.24 20.98 16.32
N LYS A 1104 20.12 21.98 16.44
CA LYS A 1104 20.16 22.93 17.54
C LYS A 1104 20.13 24.36 16.99
N ILE A 1105 19.14 25.14 17.40
CA ILE A 1105 19.10 26.57 17.07
C ILE A 1105 20.27 27.25 17.76
N SER A 1106 21.11 27.94 17.00
CA SER A 1106 22.36 28.53 17.48
C SER A 1106 22.77 29.75 16.65
N GLU A 1107 23.59 30.63 17.25
CA GLU A 1107 24.33 31.67 16.52
C GLU A 1107 25.57 31.10 15.80
N LYS A 1108 25.93 29.84 16.07
CA LYS A 1108 26.92 29.09 15.27
C LYS A 1108 26.19 28.41 14.11
N LYS A 1109 26.78 28.44 12.91
CA LYS A 1109 26.44 27.53 11.81
C LYS A 1109 27.50 26.44 11.72
N GLY A 1110 27.09 25.22 11.41
CA GLY A 1110 28.03 24.14 11.10
C GLY A 1110 27.53 22.78 11.58
N VAL A 1111 28.34 21.76 11.37
CA VAL A 1111 28.06 20.38 11.78
C VAL A 1111 29.19 19.89 12.68
N GLU A 1112 28.83 19.17 13.74
CA GLU A 1112 29.76 18.50 14.63
C GLU A 1112 29.43 17.01 14.67
N VAL A 1113 30.38 16.19 14.26
CA VAL A 1113 30.25 14.73 14.17
C VAL A 1113 31.03 14.08 15.31
N PHE A 1114 30.39 13.18 16.03
CA PHE A 1114 30.97 12.46 17.15
C PHE A 1114 31.21 11.00 16.77
N PHE A 1115 32.44 10.55 16.97
CA PHE A 1115 32.87 9.20 16.63
C PHE A 1115 32.93 8.27 17.85
N GLU A 1116 32.96 6.97 17.62
CA GLU A 1116 33.06 5.94 18.66
C GLU A 1116 34.34 6.02 19.49
N ASP A 1117 35.45 6.46 18.88
CA ASP A 1117 36.74 6.67 19.55
C ASP A 1117 36.78 7.95 20.43
N ALA A 1118 35.62 8.57 20.63
CA ALA A 1118 35.40 9.84 21.31
C ALA A 1118 36.05 11.06 20.62
N SER A 1119 36.58 10.92 19.42
CA SER A 1119 36.98 12.06 18.60
C SER A 1119 35.77 12.82 18.06
N THR A 1120 35.99 14.09 17.73
CA THR A 1120 34.99 14.96 17.10
C THR A 1120 35.56 15.60 15.86
N LYS A 1121 34.70 15.87 14.88
CA LYS A 1121 35.04 16.61 13.67
C LYS A 1121 34.01 17.69 13.41
N GLU A 1122 34.49 18.92 13.24
CA GLU A 1122 33.65 20.07 12.93
C GLU A 1122 33.73 20.42 11.45
N PHE A 1123 32.60 20.87 10.90
CA PHE A 1123 32.44 21.42 9.56
C PHE A 1123 31.79 22.79 9.69
N GLU A 1124 32.36 23.82 9.05
CA GLU A 1124 31.79 25.18 9.06
C GLU A 1124 30.49 25.26 8.23
N ASP A 1125 30.44 24.48 7.15
CA ASP A 1125 29.26 24.33 6.31
C ASP A 1125 28.33 23.22 6.81
N LEU A 1126 27.10 23.22 6.32
CA LEU A 1126 26.10 22.19 6.64
C LEU A 1126 26.23 20.96 5.73
N VAL A 1127 27.46 20.64 5.33
CA VAL A 1127 27.80 19.56 4.39
C VAL A 1127 28.93 18.75 5.00
N LEU A 1128 28.74 17.43 5.07
CA LEU A 1128 29.78 16.50 5.47
C LEU A 1128 30.69 16.19 4.28
N ASP A 1129 31.96 15.89 4.55
CA ASP A 1129 32.81 15.35 3.49
C ASP A 1129 32.39 13.94 3.07
N ALA A 1130 32.90 13.48 1.93
CA ALA A 1130 32.53 12.20 1.35
C ALA A 1130 32.92 11.02 2.28
N ALA A 1131 34.06 11.11 2.97
CA ALA A 1131 34.54 10.04 3.83
C ALA A 1131 33.64 9.83 5.05
N VAL A 1132 33.17 10.90 5.70
CA VAL A 1132 32.22 10.80 6.82
C VAL A 1132 30.84 10.38 6.32
N SER A 1133 30.38 10.90 5.17
CA SER A 1133 29.11 10.52 4.56
C SER A 1133 29.07 9.03 4.23
N GLN A 1134 30.15 8.50 3.66
CA GLN A 1134 30.29 7.08 3.35
C GLN A 1134 30.18 6.20 4.60
N LYS A 1135 30.83 6.54 5.73
CA LYS A 1135 30.69 5.78 6.99
C LYS A 1135 29.24 5.72 7.50
N ILE A 1136 28.47 6.78 7.27
CA ILE A 1136 27.04 6.84 7.61
C ILE A 1136 26.25 5.91 6.69
N PHE A 1137 26.47 6.00 5.37
CA PHE A 1137 25.77 5.18 4.38
C PHE A 1137 26.09 3.69 4.50
N GLU A 1138 27.34 3.35 4.80
CA GLU A 1138 27.84 2.00 5.06
C GLU A 1138 27.48 1.49 6.47
N ARG A 1139 26.89 2.37 7.31
CA ARG A 1139 26.42 2.02 8.66
C ARG A 1139 27.49 1.32 9.49
N THR A 1140 28.73 1.84 9.44
CA THR A 1140 29.90 1.19 10.05
C THR A 1140 29.90 1.20 11.58
N GLY A 1141 29.00 1.98 12.20
CA GLY A 1141 28.99 2.20 13.65
C GLY A 1141 30.04 3.18 14.15
N GLU A 1142 30.89 3.72 13.27
CA GLU A 1142 31.94 4.67 13.69
C GLU A 1142 31.38 6.04 14.07
N VAL A 1143 30.30 6.50 13.41
CA VAL A 1143 29.63 7.75 13.75
C VAL A 1143 28.51 7.48 14.74
N LYS A 1144 28.58 8.07 15.94
CA LYS A 1144 27.64 7.82 17.03
C LYS A 1144 26.51 8.82 17.12
N LYS A 1145 26.77 10.09 16.78
CA LYS A 1145 25.76 11.15 16.67
C LYS A 1145 26.28 12.33 15.85
N ILE A 1146 25.34 13.14 15.36
CA ILE A 1146 25.61 14.37 14.62
C ILE A 1146 24.85 15.51 15.29
N ILE A 1147 25.51 16.64 15.52
CA ILE A 1147 24.88 17.90 15.94
C ILE A 1147 24.98 18.88 14.78
N VAL A 1148 23.85 19.44 14.36
CA VAL A 1148 23.76 20.44 13.30
C VAL A 1148 23.32 21.75 13.93
N TYR A 1149 24.18 22.76 13.86
CA TYR A 1149 23.91 24.09 14.36
C TYR A 1149 23.31 24.92 13.23
N ILE A 1150 22.07 25.37 13.42
CA ILE A 1150 21.32 26.13 12.42
C ILE A 1150 20.98 27.53 12.94
N HIS A 1151 21.12 28.53 12.07
CA HIS A 1151 20.63 29.88 12.32
C HIS A 1151 19.11 29.94 12.18
N LYS A 1152 18.49 30.85 12.91
CA LYS A 1152 17.06 31.14 12.77
C LYS A 1152 16.76 31.84 11.45
#